data_AF-A0A6N3CH20-F1
#
_entry.id   AF-A0A6N3CH20-F1
#
_cell.length_a   1.000
_cell.length_b   1.000
_cell.length_c   1.000
_cell.angle_alpha   90.00
_cell.angle_beta   90.00
_cell.angle_gamma   90.00
#
_symmetry.space_group_name_H-M   'P 1'
#
loop_
_entity.id
_entity.type
_entity.pdbx_description
1 polymer ?
#
loop_
_entity_poly.entity_id
_entity_poly.type
_entity_poly.pdbx_seq_one_letter_code
_entity_poly.pdbx_strand_id
1 'polypeptide(L)'
;MWLGEAATQAGQALGAVVGAEGAGRARVGEALGARETARGALDEARDAASLLASEIKGLEEVERASAAAGPARAWLMDHAVDLDVNLAPIAHVVRASAGFEALVERLLGADVSALLVDDAARANAVAAALAARDEQGEVVLVPRAGEARRACPAREAAAAGLGRALVDELAYADEDAAAVEALLGDVAVCDDVDAAFAAHARGAEGVRFVTRGGCVVWPNGKVTLGAAAVDDEEGVLARARRLEELRAQLRAAESERASAEERAAAAEEALRAAQGESLRLSQELAELRGKTDSARAEARRAEEKLAAVRREFEDIERQRGEAERTVAQARPSVEALEQKLAALKQELESAAARYEEAQEAVVPLRKEAARLRDALSEAKLKAATLSERQTYTSRVVDARTRDLEAVASSDAEARESLVKKQVAQRRIEPLLALFEELVASARRWTRDLEEAATAAQDSSTGLHNAVNEARARARAAHDAFDDANARLSAARVDKGRLEVQVDAAVNAIVHDCKVPLDRALETPELEDRGATEDAAFKLRRRIANMGTINPDAAEEYEQLKTRYDYLAAQLSDLDGARRSLAKIVRVIDARMKDDFVRTFEAVNKNFSEIFAVLFPGGSAELTLVDPDDLENTGVEVTAQPRGKRITKMMLMSGGEKSLTALALLFAVYRIRTTPFYILDEVEAALDDSNLRRLTMYLDTLRDTTQLIMITHQRRTMEMADMLFGVSMQADGVTKVVSQKLENALRHAE
;
A
#
# COMPACT_ATOMS: atom_id res chain seq x y z
N MET A 1 42.10 -8.19 19.88
CA MET A 1 42.43 -6.81 19.48
C MET A 1 41.71 -6.43 18.19
N TRP A 2 41.90 -7.17 17.08
CA TRP A 2 41.22 -6.95 15.79
C TRP A 2 39.67 -6.89 15.83
N LEU A 3 39.00 -7.74 16.60
CA LEU A 3 37.52 -7.74 16.70
C LEU A 3 36.96 -6.48 17.41
N GLY A 4 37.73 -5.88 18.31
CA GLY A 4 37.32 -4.67 19.03
C GLY A 4 37.40 -3.40 18.17
N GLU A 5 38.44 -3.28 17.33
CA GLU A 5 38.57 -2.16 16.39
C GLU A 5 37.48 -2.21 15.30
N ALA A 6 37.17 -3.40 14.78
CA ALA A 6 36.10 -3.58 13.80
C ALA A 6 34.70 -3.23 14.35
N ALA A 7 34.41 -3.60 15.60
CA ALA A 7 33.16 -3.24 16.27
C ALA A 7 33.04 -1.73 16.52
N THR A 8 34.16 -1.06 16.78
CA THR A 8 34.21 0.38 17.02
C THR A 8 34.00 1.17 15.71
N GLN A 9 34.62 0.75 14.61
CA GLN A 9 34.40 1.33 13.28
C GLN A 9 32.97 1.11 12.78
N ALA A 10 32.39 -0.08 12.98
CA ALA A 10 31.00 -0.35 12.63
C ALA A 10 30.01 0.51 13.44
N GLY A 11 30.29 0.72 14.74
CA GLY A 11 29.50 1.60 15.59
C GLY A 11 29.55 3.08 15.16
N GLN A 12 30.72 3.56 14.73
CA GLN A 12 30.88 4.93 14.20
C GLN A 12 30.14 5.11 12.86
N ALA A 13 30.25 4.14 11.94
CA ALA A 13 29.52 4.17 10.67
C ALA A 13 28.00 4.13 10.89
N LEU A 14 27.52 3.30 11.81
CA LEU A 14 26.11 3.24 12.17
C LEU A 14 25.61 4.56 12.77
N GLY A 15 26.39 5.18 13.67
CA GLY A 15 26.06 6.47 14.26
C GLY A 15 25.96 7.60 13.22
N ALA A 16 26.84 7.61 12.22
CA ALA A 16 26.81 8.58 11.14
C ALA A 16 25.53 8.44 10.28
N VAL A 17 25.13 7.21 9.94
CA VAL A 17 23.91 6.96 9.14
C VAL A 17 22.64 7.24 9.95
N VAL A 18 22.62 6.96 11.26
CA VAL A 18 21.50 7.37 12.15
C VAL A 18 21.34 8.89 12.17
N GLY A 19 22.44 9.64 12.27
CA GLY A 19 22.42 11.11 12.21
C GLY A 19 21.92 11.63 10.86
N ALA A 20 22.37 11.03 9.76
CA ALA A 20 21.93 11.38 8.41
C ALA A 20 20.45 11.07 8.19
N GLU A 21 19.94 9.94 8.67
CA GLU A 21 18.53 9.56 8.58
C GLU A 21 17.63 10.50 9.39
N GLY A 22 18.06 10.89 10.60
CA GLY A 22 17.37 11.91 11.40
C GLY A 22 17.32 13.27 10.70
N ALA A 23 18.41 13.70 10.07
CA ALA A 23 18.43 14.92 9.25
C ALA A 23 17.53 14.80 8.01
N GLY A 24 17.48 13.61 7.39
CA GLY A 24 16.57 13.31 6.27
C GLY A 24 15.11 13.45 6.65
N ARG A 25 14.70 12.93 7.83
CA ARG A 25 13.33 13.12 8.35
C ARG A 25 13.00 14.57 8.61
N ALA A 26 13.94 15.35 9.15
CA ALA A 26 13.75 16.78 9.37
C ALA A 26 13.50 17.52 8.05
N ARG A 27 14.30 17.22 7.00
CA ARG A 27 14.08 17.78 5.64
C ARG A 27 12.73 17.40 5.05
N VAL A 28 12.25 16.17 5.28
CA VAL A 28 10.89 15.76 4.85
C VAL A 28 9.83 16.60 5.56
N GLY A 29 9.99 16.86 6.87
CA GLY A 29 9.10 17.74 7.63
C GLY A 29 9.09 19.19 7.10
N GLU A 30 10.27 19.76 6.83
CA GLU A 30 10.41 21.09 6.24
C GLU A 30 9.77 21.16 4.84
N ALA A 31 10.02 20.16 3.99
CA ALA A 31 9.45 20.10 2.65
C ALA A 31 7.92 19.92 2.67
N LEU A 32 7.38 19.19 3.66
CA LEU A 32 5.95 19.03 3.84
C LEU A 32 5.29 20.35 4.23
N GLY A 33 5.90 21.10 5.17
CA GLY A 33 5.44 22.45 5.53
C GLY A 33 5.51 23.43 4.35
N ALA A 34 6.61 23.41 3.58
CA ALA A 34 6.73 24.22 2.37
C ALA A 34 5.64 23.88 1.34
N ARG A 35 5.32 22.60 1.16
CA ARG A 35 4.26 22.12 0.27
C ARG A 35 2.86 22.56 0.73
N GLU A 36 2.56 22.51 2.02
CA GLU A 36 1.29 23.00 2.57
C GLU A 36 1.13 24.51 2.36
N THR A 37 2.16 25.30 2.65
CA THR A 37 2.14 26.76 2.43
C THR A 37 1.99 27.13 0.95
N ALA A 38 2.71 26.44 0.05
CA ALA A 38 2.61 26.69 -1.39
C ALA A 38 1.24 26.29 -1.96
N ARG A 39 0.64 25.20 -1.45
CA ARG A 39 -0.69 24.77 -1.85
C ARG A 39 -1.78 25.72 -1.36
N GLY A 40 -1.67 26.21 -0.11
CA GLY A 40 -2.57 27.24 0.41
C GLY A 40 -2.54 28.52 -0.43
N ALA A 41 -1.34 29.00 -0.80
CA ALA A 41 -1.19 30.17 -1.66
C ALA A 41 -1.76 29.95 -3.09
N LEU A 42 -1.67 28.73 -3.63
CA LEU A 42 -2.28 28.38 -4.92
C LEU A 42 -3.81 28.40 -4.84
N ASP A 43 -4.39 27.84 -3.77
CA ASP A 43 -5.83 27.83 -3.58
C ASP A 43 -6.38 29.27 -3.41
N GLU A 44 -5.71 30.11 -2.63
CA GLU A 44 -6.04 31.55 -2.50
C GLU A 44 -5.98 32.29 -3.84
N ALA A 45 -4.93 32.06 -4.64
CA ALA A 45 -4.78 32.70 -5.95
C ALA A 45 -5.82 32.20 -6.97
N ARG A 46 -6.22 30.92 -6.89
CA ARG A 46 -7.29 30.35 -7.72
C ARG A 46 -8.64 30.96 -7.37
N ASP A 47 -8.95 31.07 -6.08
CA ASP A 47 -10.20 31.66 -5.61
C ASP A 47 -10.31 33.14 -6.02
N ALA A 48 -9.23 33.92 -5.86
CA ALA A 48 -9.19 35.31 -6.30
C ALA A 48 -9.42 35.48 -7.81
N ALA A 49 -8.77 34.65 -8.64
CA ALA A 49 -8.99 34.66 -10.08
C ALA A 49 -10.42 34.24 -10.46
N SER A 50 -10.98 33.23 -9.79
CA SER A 50 -12.34 32.74 -10.03
C SER A 50 -13.41 33.77 -9.65
N LEU A 51 -13.20 34.51 -8.56
CA LEU A 51 -14.09 35.59 -8.13
C LEU A 51 -14.12 36.71 -9.17
N LEU A 52 -12.94 37.20 -9.59
CA LEU A 52 -12.81 38.25 -10.61
C LEU A 52 -13.41 37.83 -11.96
N ALA A 53 -13.18 36.59 -12.39
CA ALA A 53 -13.77 36.08 -13.62
C ALA A 53 -15.31 36.02 -13.55
N SER A 54 -15.85 35.70 -12.37
CA SER A 54 -17.30 35.66 -12.14
C SER A 54 -17.92 37.06 -12.11
N GLU A 55 -17.26 38.04 -11.50
CA GLU A 55 -17.66 39.45 -11.52
C GLU A 55 -17.65 40.04 -12.93
N ILE A 56 -16.59 39.78 -13.71
CA ILE A 56 -16.48 40.18 -15.13
C ILE A 56 -17.66 39.62 -15.92
N LYS A 57 -17.92 38.31 -15.79
CA LYS A 57 -19.02 37.66 -16.51
C LYS A 57 -20.37 38.26 -16.15
N GLY A 58 -20.61 38.54 -14.87
CA GLY A 58 -21.84 39.20 -14.41
C GLY A 58 -22.03 40.59 -15.03
N LEU A 59 -20.97 41.41 -15.04
CA LEU A 59 -21.02 42.74 -15.65
C LEU A 59 -21.17 42.71 -17.18
N GLU A 60 -20.52 41.77 -17.88
CA GLU A 60 -20.67 41.57 -19.33
C GLU A 60 -22.09 41.13 -19.71
N GLU A 61 -22.75 40.31 -18.89
CA GLU A 61 -24.14 39.93 -19.10
C GLU A 61 -25.09 41.13 -18.95
N VAL A 62 -24.85 41.99 -17.94
CA VAL A 62 -25.60 43.24 -17.73
C VAL A 62 -25.37 44.23 -18.88
N GLU A 63 -24.13 44.40 -19.34
CA GLU A 63 -23.77 45.27 -20.47
C GLU A 63 -24.45 44.78 -21.77
N ARG A 64 -24.38 43.47 -22.05
CA ARG A 64 -25.03 42.89 -23.24
C ARG A 64 -26.55 43.09 -23.21
N ALA A 65 -27.19 42.93 -22.05
CA ALA A 65 -28.62 43.19 -21.89
C ALA A 65 -28.98 44.67 -22.08
N SER A 66 -28.11 45.59 -21.63
CA SER A 66 -28.29 47.04 -21.80
C SER A 66 -28.03 47.52 -23.23
N ALA A 67 -27.03 46.97 -23.92
CA ALA A 67 -26.72 47.28 -25.31
C ALA A 67 -27.85 46.82 -26.27
N ALA A 68 -28.55 45.74 -25.92
CA ALA A 68 -29.71 45.21 -26.65
C ALA A 68 -31.04 45.97 -26.37
N ALA A 69 -30.99 47.14 -25.73
CA ALA A 69 -32.18 47.95 -25.47
C ALA A 69 -32.78 48.50 -26.78
N GLY A 70 -33.76 47.76 -27.34
CA GLY A 70 -34.57 48.15 -28.50
C GLY A 70 -34.53 47.13 -29.65
N PRO A 71 -35.68 46.64 -30.16
CA PRO A 71 -35.74 45.69 -31.28
C PRO A 71 -34.96 46.15 -32.52
N ALA A 72 -35.06 47.44 -32.88
CA ALA A 72 -34.34 48.02 -34.01
C ALA A 72 -32.80 48.00 -33.83
N ARG A 73 -32.31 48.22 -32.60
CA ARG A 73 -30.86 48.24 -32.31
C ARG A 73 -30.27 46.84 -32.24
N ALA A 74 -30.97 45.90 -31.60
CA ALA A 74 -30.55 44.50 -31.55
C ALA A 74 -30.43 43.92 -32.97
N TRP A 75 -31.41 44.20 -33.84
CA TRP A 75 -31.38 43.79 -35.23
C TRP A 75 -30.16 44.34 -35.99
N LEU A 76 -29.83 45.62 -35.79
CA LEU A 76 -28.65 46.24 -36.42
C LEU A 76 -27.34 45.62 -35.98
N MET A 77 -27.18 45.30 -34.70
CA MET A 77 -25.96 44.65 -34.20
C MET A 77 -25.80 43.25 -34.79
N ASP A 78 -26.89 42.51 -34.96
CA ASP A 78 -26.88 41.16 -35.54
C ASP A 78 -26.60 41.17 -37.06
N HIS A 79 -26.93 42.26 -37.76
CA HIS A 79 -26.81 42.37 -39.22
C HIS A 79 -25.78 43.43 -39.67
N ALA A 80 -24.93 43.91 -38.77
CA ALA A 80 -23.89 44.91 -39.07
C ALA A 80 -22.91 44.42 -40.16
N VAL A 81 -22.57 43.13 -40.11
CA VAL A 81 -21.69 42.46 -41.06
C VAL A 81 -22.35 42.34 -42.44
N ASP A 82 -23.65 42.05 -42.48
CA ASP A 82 -24.41 41.92 -43.73
C ASP A 82 -24.58 43.28 -44.45
N LEU A 83 -24.53 44.37 -43.69
CA LEU A 83 -24.62 45.74 -44.19
C LEU A 83 -23.24 46.35 -44.56
N ASP A 84 -22.14 45.62 -44.37
CA ASP A 84 -20.76 46.11 -44.49
C ASP A 84 -20.52 47.41 -43.70
N VAL A 85 -21.10 47.51 -42.50
CA VAL A 85 -20.96 48.69 -41.63
C VAL A 85 -20.30 48.31 -40.33
N ASN A 86 -19.22 49.02 -39.98
CA ASN A 86 -18.63 48.93 -38.66
C ASN A 86 -19.45 49.76 -37.68
N LEU A 87 -20.27 49.09 -36.86
CA LEU A 87 -21.10 49.73 -35.85
C LEU A 87 -20.46 49.55 -34.46
N ALA A 88 -20.11 50.67 -33.82
CA ALA A 88 -19.59 50.66 -32.46
C ALA A 88 -20.41 51.60 -31.57
N PRO A 89 -20.97 51.14 -30.43
CA PRO A 89 -21.59 52.04 -29.45
C PRO A 89 -20.59 53.09 -28.96
N ILE A 90 -21.00 54.35 -28.90
CA ILE A 90 -20.12 55.43 -28.43
C ILE A 90 -19.64 55.19 -26.99
N ALA A 91 -20.46 54.53 -26.18
CA ALA A 91 -20.11 54.13 -24.81
C ALA A 91 -18.92 53.14 -24.73
N HIS A 92 -18.59 52.43 -25.81
CA HIS A 92 -17.42 51.54 -25.88
C HIS A 92 -16.19 52.23 -26.47
N VAL A 93 -16.37 53.40 -27.07
CA VAL A 93 -15.33 54.14 -27.81
C VAL A 93 -14.78 55.29 -26.99
N VAL A 94 -15.63 55.95 -26.19
CA VAL A 94 -15.24 57.07 -25.33
C VAL A 94 -14.97 56.58 -23.91
N ARG A 95 -13.76 56.85 -23.41
CA ARG A 95 -13.40 56.59 -22.01
C ARG A 95 -13.27 57.91 -21.27
N ALA A 96 -14.06 58.08 -20.21
CA ALA A 96 -13.96 59.26 -19.34
C ALA A 96 -12.96 59.02 -18.19
N SER A 97 -12.23 60.07 -17.82
CA SER A 97 -11.40 60.06 -16.61
C SER A 97 -12.24 59.97 -15.34
N ALA A 98 -11.63 59.51 -14.24
CA ALA A 98 -12.32 59.29 -12.97
C ALA A 98 -13.08 60.52 -12.45
N GLY A 99 -14.38 60.35 -12.19
CA GLY A 99 -15.28 61.40 -11.69
C GLY A 99 -15.93 62.24 -12.80
N PHE A 100 -15.72 61.89 -14.07
CA PHE A 100 -16.37 62.55 -15.22
C PHE A 100 -17.40 61.64 -15.90
N GLU A 101 -17.48 60.35 -15.55
CA GLU A 101 -18.35 59.36 -16.17
C GLU A 101 -19.83 59.79 -16.13
N ALA A 102 -20.36 60.09 -14.94
CA ALA A 102 -21.74 60.53 -14.76
C ALA A 102 -22.04 61.88 -15.45
N LEU A 103 -21.03 62.76 -15.57
CA LEU A 103 -21.17 64.03 -16.30
C LEU A 103 -21.25 63.79 -17.81
N VAL A 104 -20.39 62.93 -18.35
CA VAL A 104 -20.32 62.62 -19.77
C VAL A 104 -21.57 61.86 -20.22
N GLU A 105 -22.02 60.88 -19.45
CA GLU A 105 -23.28 60.17 -19.73
C GLU A 105 -24.47 61.12 -19.76
N ARG A 106 -24.54 62.05 -18.81
CA ARG A 106 -25.61 63.05 -18.78
C ARG A 106 -25.55 64.01 -19.95
N LEU A 107 -24.36 64.39 -20.39
CA LEU A 107 -24.14 65.29 -21.52
C LEU A 107 -24.50 64.66 -22.85
N LEU A 108 -24.24 63.36 -22.98
CA LEU A 108 -24.65 62.55 -24.13
C LEU A 108 -26.14 62.20 -24.08
N GLY A 109 -26.73 61.98 -22.90
CA GLY A 109 -28.16 61.71 -22.76
C GLY A 109 -28.60 60.48 -23.57
N ALA A 110 -29.52 60.65 -24.52
CA ALA A 110 -29.95 59.59 -25.42
C ALA A 110 -28.85 59.14 -26.40
N ASP A 111 -27.84 59.99 -26.64
CA ASP A 111 -26.73 59.71 -27.53
C ASP A 111 -25.69 58.77 -26.89
N VAL A 112 -25.78 58.42 -25.61
CA VAL A 112 -24.91 57.39 -24.98
C VAL A 112 -25.04 56.04 -25.70
N SER A 113 -26.23 55.75 -26.23
CA SER A 113 -26.52 54.57 -27.04
C SER A 113 -26.25 54.73 -28.53
N ALA A 114 -25.75 55.89 -28.98
CA ALA A 114 -25.48 56.14 -30.39
C ALA A 114 -24.43 55.17 -30.94
N LEU A 115 -24.62 54.78 -32.19
CA LEU A 115 -23.72 53.89 -32.92
C LEU A 115 -22.87 54.71 -33.88
N LEU A 116 -21.55 54.57 -33.77
CA LEU A 116 -20.62 55.13 -34.72
C LEU A 116 -20.68 54.34 -36.04
N VAL A 117 -20.68 55.05 -37.16
CA VAL A 117 -20.67 54.49 -38.53
C VAL A 117 -19.52 55.12 -39.30
N ASP A 118 -18.94 54.44 -40.29
CA ASP A 118 -17.72 54.96 -40.92
C ASP A 118 -17.93 56.29 -41.66
N ASP A 119 -19.05 56.42 -42.39
CA ASP A 119 -19.37 57.63 -43.17
C ASP A 119 -20.88 57.87 -43.30
N ALA A 120 -21.23 59.04 -43.83
CA ALA A 120 -22.62 59.45 -44.04
C ALA A 120 -23.37 58.61 -45.10
N ALA A 121 -22.66 58.00 -46.05
CA ALA A 121 -23.27 57.14 -47.06
C ALA A 121 -23.70 55.79 -46.44
N ARG A 122 -22.87 55.22 -45.58
CA ARG A 122 -23.17 54.02 -44.77
C ARG A 122 -24.25 54.32 -43.74
N ALA A 123 -24.24 55.49 -43.10
CA ALA A 123 -25.33 55.92 -42.23
C ALA A 123 -26.70 55.91 -42.95
N ASN A 124 -26.74 56.40 -44.19
CA ASN A 124 -27.94 56.40 -45.02
C ASN A 124 -28.37 54.99 -45.44
N ALA A 125 -27.41 54.11 -45.74
CA ALA A 125 -27.70 52.69 -46.04
C ALA A 125 -28.33 51.98 -44.84
N VAL A 126 -27.80 52.21 -43.63
CA VAL A 126 -28.35 51.67 -42.38
C VAL A 126 -29.75 52.24 -42.11
N ALA A 127 -29.95 53.55 -42.29
CA ALA A 127 -31.25 54.18 -42.12
C ALA A 127 -32.30 53.65 -43.12
N ALA A 128 -31.91 53.44 -44.39
CA ALA A 128 -32.78 52.86 -45.41
C ALA A 128 -33.13 51.39 -45.10
N ALA A 129 -32.16 50.60 -44.62
CA ALA A 129 -32.37 49.21 -44.22
C ALA A 129 -33.33 49.09 -43.02
N LEU A 130 -33.22 50.00 -42.04
CA LEU A 130 -34.15 50.09 -40.92
C LEU A 130 -35.54 50.55 -41.35
N ALA A 131 -35.65 51.60 -42.18
CA ALA A 131 -36.92 52.14 -42.64
C ALA A 131 -37.70 51.18 -43.54
N ALA A 132 -37.01 50.26 -44.21
CA ALA A 132 -37.63 49.16 -44.95
C ALA A 132 -38.29 48.11 -44.03
N ARG A 133 -38.08 48.21 -42.72
CA ARG A 133 -38.65 47.33 -41.69
C ARG A 133 -39.52 48.13 -40.71
N ASP A 134 -40.56 47.50 -40.19
CA ASP A 134 -41.45 48.10 -39.19
C ASP A 134 -40.94 47.80 -37.76
N GLU A 135 -39.64 48.01 -37.52
CA GLU A 135 -39.04 47.76 -36.22
C GLU A 135 -39.25 48.96 -35.30
N GLN A 136 -39.75 48.73 -34.08
CA GLN A 136 -39.97 49.78 -33.10
C GLN A 136 -38.67 50.13 -32.38
N GLY A 137 -38.32 51.41 -32.32
CA GLY A 137 -37.18 51.92 -31.56
C GLY A 137 -36.57 53.18 -32.15
N GLU A 138 -35.77 53.87 -31.35
CA GLU A 138 -34.93 55.00 -31.80
C GLU A 138 -33.49 54.50 -31.96
N VAL A 139 -32.86 54.83 -33.08
CA VAL A 139 -31.45 54.52 -33.35
C VAL A 139 -30.77 55.81 -33.77
N VAL A 140 -29.73 56.19 -33.02
CA VAL A 140 -28.89 57.34 -33.31
C VAL A 140 -27.60 56.84 -33.98
N LEU A 141 -27.29 57.40 -35.16
CA LEU A 141 -26.09 57.06 -35.94
C LEU A 141 -25.19 58.29 -36.04
N VAL A 142 -23.89 58.13 -35.75
CA VAL A 142 -22.91 59.21 -35.77
C VAL A 142 -21.75 58.84 -36.70
N PRO A 143 -21.55 59.55 -37.83
CA PRO A 143 -20.48 59.23 -38.76
C PRO A 143 -19.10 59.61 -38.21
N ARG A 144 -18.12 58.69 -38.36
CA ARG A 144 -16.70 58.89 -38.06
C ARG A 144 -16.07 59.88 -39.03
N ALA A 145 -16.43 59.80 -40.32
CA ALA A 145 -16.03 60.75 -41.34
C ALA A 145 -17.10 61.84 -41.53
N GLY A 146 -16.82 63.05 -41.02
CA GLY A 146 -17.60 64.25 -41.29
C GLY A 146 -16.70 65.40 -41.80
N GLU A 147 -17.20 66.19 -42.75
CA GLU A 147 -16.49 67.37 -43.30
C GLU A 147 -16.22 68.47 -42.26
N ALA A 148 -16.75 68.32 -41.04
CA ALA A 148 -16.61 69.28 -39.96
C ALA A 148 -15.41 68.95 -39.05
N ARG A 149 -14.18 69.16 -39.53
CA ARG A 149 -13.12 69.72 -38.64
C ARG A 149 -13.49 71.18 -38.38
N ARG A 150 -14.59 71.42 -37.66
CA ARG A 150 -14.86 72.74 -37.09
C ARG A 150 -14.04 72.86 -35.82
N ALA A 151 -13.42 74.02 -35.63
CA ALA A 151 -12.66 74.33 -34.44
C ALA A 151 -13.43 73.90 -33.20
N CYS A 152 -12.79 73.13 -32.30
CA CYS A 152 -13.38 72.70 -31.03
C CYS A 152 -13.60 73.94 -30.16
N PRO A 153 -14.85 74.45 -30.02
CA PRO A 153 -15.08 75.73 -29.37
C PRO A 153 -14.70 75.70 -27.88
N ALA A 154 -14.75 74.53 -27.24
CA ALA A 154 -14.30 74.35 -25.88
C ALA A 154 -12.78 74.52 -25.71
N ARG A 155 -11.95 74.07 -26.68
CA ARG A 155 -10.49 74.28 -26.63
C ARG A 155 -10.12 75.75 -26.83
N GLU A 156 -10.87 76.47 -27.67
CA GLU A 156 -10.70 77.91 -27.84
C GLU A 156 -11.10 78.68 -26.57
N ALA A 157 -12.21 78.30 -25.94
CA ALA A 157 -12.62 78.85 -24.65
C ALA A 157 -11.60 78.55 -23.54
N ALA A 158 -11.05 77.33 -23.50
CA ALA A 158 -10.00 76.96 -22.56
C ALA A 158 -8.72 77.78 -22.77
N ALA A 159 -8.31 78.00 -24.02
CA ALA A 159 -7.17 78.88 -24.36
C ALA A 159 -7.40 80.35 -23.95
N ALA A 160 -8.66 80.80 -23.92
CA ALA A 160 -9.07 82.11 -23.41
C ALA A 160 -9.20 82.18 -21.86
N GLY A 161 -8.89 81.08 -21.15
CA GLY A 161 -8.97 80.96 -19.70
C GLY A 161 -10.39 80.73 -19.16
N LEU A 162 -11.30 80.22 -20.00
CA LEU A 162 -12.70 79.96 -19.66
C LEU A 162 -12.94 78.45 -19.43
N GLY A 163 -12.31 77.89 -18.39
CA GLY A 163 -12.42 76.48 -18.03
C GLY A 163 -11.44 75.56 -18.77
N ARG A 164 -11.70 74.25 -18.73
CA ARG A 164 -10.96 73.18 -19.43
C ARG A 164 -11.85 72.49 -20.46
N ALA A 165 -11.33 72.14 -21.63
CA ALA A 165 -12.14 71.42 -22.61
C ALA A 165 -12.40 69.98 -22.13
N LEU A 166 -13.66 69.55 -22.11
CA LEU A 166 -14.02 68.20 -21.63
C LEU A 166 -13.38 67.11 -22.49
N VAL A 167 -13.27 67.33 -23.80
CA VAL A 167 -12.66 66.39 -24.76
C VAL A 167 -11.19 66.06 -24.44
N ASP A 168 -10.47 66.93 -23.72
CA ASP A 168 -9.08 66.67 -23.31
C ASP A 168 -9.00 65.75 -22.08
N GLU A 169 -10.11 65.56 -21.36
CA GLU A 169 -10.25 64.64 -20.21
C GLU A 169 -10.85 63.29 -20.62
N LEU A 170 -11.13 63.09 -21.92
CA LEU A 170 -11.64 61.87 -22.53
C LEU A 170 -10.52 61.17 -23.33
N ALA A 171 -10.52 59.84 -23.32
CA ALA A 171 -9.68 59.03 -24.18
C ALA A 171 -10.54 58.34 -25.27
N TYR A 172 -10.19 58.57 -26.52
CA TYR A 172 -10.82 58.00 -27.72
C TYR A 172 -9.78 57.89 -28.84
N ALA A 173 -10.03 57.05 -29.86
CA ALA A 173 -9.12 56.88 -30.99
C ALA A 173 -9.17 58.07 -31.96
N ASP A 174 -8.07 58.34 -32.67
CA ASP A 174 -7.99 59.45 -33.63
C ASP A 174 -9.03 59.35 -34.76
N GLU A 175 -9.41 58.13 -35.14
CA GLU A 175 -10.46 57.84 -36.12
C GLU A 175 -11.87 58.23 -35.64
N ASP A 176 -12.08 58.27 -34.33
CA ASP A 176 -13.36 58.61 -33.69
C ASP A 176 -13.41 60.08 -33.25
N ALA A 177 -12.29 60.80 -33.35
CA ALA A 177 -12.15 62.16 -32.85
C ALA A 177 -13.21 63.12 -33.41
N ALA A 178 -13.51 63.04 -34.71
CA ALA A 178 -14.51 63.90 -35.33
C ALA A 178 -15.92 63.65 -34.79
N ALA A 179 -16.28 62.39 -34.51
CA ALA A 179 -17.58 62.03 -33.94
C ALA A 179 -17.71 62.48 -32.48
N VAL A 180 -16.66 62.28 -31.68
CA VAL A 180 -16.64 62.66 -30.26
C VAL A 180 -16.62 64.18 -30.09
N GLU A 181 -15.80 64.89 -30.88
CA GLU A 181 -15.74 66.35 -30.88
C GLU A 181 -17.02 67.00 -31.43
N ALA A 182 -17.76 66.33 -32.34
CA ALA A 182 -19.07 66.81 -32.78
C ALA A 182 -20.12 66.80 -31.67
N LEU A 183 -20.05 65.84 -30.74
CA LEU A 183 -21.02 65.68 -29.65
C LEU A 183 -20.64 66.43 -28.37
N LEU A 184 -19.34 66.53 -28.07
CA LEU A 184 -18.83 67.07 -26.81
C LEU A 184 -17.77 68.18 -26.98
N GLY A 185 -17.39 68.53 -28.21
CA GLY A 185 -16.34 69.52 -28.47
C GLY A 185 -16.71 70.97 -28.15
N ASP A 186 -17.97 71.24 -27.85
CA ASP A 186 -18.47 72.53 -27.37
C ASP A 186 -18.55 72.61 -25.83
N VAL A 187 -18.11 71.57 -25.09
CA VAL A 187 -18.23 71.51 -23.63
C VAL A 187 -16.95 71.92 -22.91
N ALA A 188 -17.04 72.97 -22.09
CA ALA A 188 -15.97 73.43 -21.20
C ALA A 188 -16.32 73.21 -19.72
N VAL A 189 -15.43 72.55 -18.98
CA VAL A 189 -15.54 72.27 -17.55
C VAL A 189 -15.01 73.43 -16.72
N CYS A 190 -15.83 73.93 -15.81
CA CYS A 190 -15.54 74.95 -14.80
C CYS A 190 -15.54 74.32 -13.40
N ASP A 191 -14.79 74.92 -12.47
CA ASP A 191 -14.64 74.39 -11.11
C ASP A 191 -15.92 74.58 -10.27
N ASP A 192 -16.65 75.67 -10.48
CA ASP A 192 -17.91 75.98 -9.79
C ASP A 192 -18.95 76.64 -10.70
N VAL A 193 -20.16 76.79 -10.16
CA VAL A 193 -21.33 77.31 -10.89
C VAL A 193 -21.14 78.78 -11.25
N ASP A 194 -20.53 79.57 -10.36
CA ASP A 194 -20.31 81.01 -10.58
C ASP A 194 -19.29 81.24 -11.71
N ALA A 195 -18.25 80.41 -11.78
CA ALA A 195 -17.27 80.38 -12.86
C ALA A 195 -17.92 80.01 -14.20
N ALA A 196 -18.87 79.06 -14.21
CA ALA A 196 -19.61 78.71 -15.42
C ALA A 196 -20.48 79.87 -15.94
N PHE A 197 -21.16 80.60 -15.05
CA PHE A 197 -21.92 81.81 -15.41
C PHE A 197 -21.02 82.95 -15.89
N ALA A 198 -19.90 83.19 -15.20
CA ALA A 198 -18.94 84.22 -15.57
C ALA A 198 -18.30 83.92 -16.93
N ALA A 199 -18.01 82.65 -17.22
CA ALA A 199 -17.48 82.22 -18.50
C ALA A 199 -18.49 82.40 -19.64
N HIS A 200 -19.76 82.08 -19.41
CA HIS A 200 -20.84 82.32 -20.36
C HIS A 200 -21.02 83.82 -20.68
N ALA A 201 -20.98 84.68 -19.66
CA ALA A 201 -21.12 86.14 -19.82
C ALA A 201 -19.97 86.79 -20.63
N ARG A 202 -18.81 86.12 -20.72
CA ARG A 202 -17.64 86.61 -21.49
C ARG A 202 -17.73 86.31 -22.99
N GLY A 203 -18.80 85.66 -23.45
CA GLY A 203 -19.18 85.66 -24.87
C GLY A 203 -18.48 84.63 -25.75
N ALA A 204 -18.13 83.45 -25.21
CA ALA A 204 -17.70 82.33 -26.05
C ALA A 204 -18.89 81.80 -26.85
N GLU A 205 -18.94 82.09 -28.16
CA GLU A 205 -20.04 81.67 -29.02
C GLU A 205 -20.11 80.14 -29.10
N GLY A 206 -21.30 79.59 -28.80
CA GLY A 206 -21.58 78.17 -29.00
C GLY A 206 -21.02 77.21 -27.94
N VAL A 207 -20.48 77.66 -26.81
CA VAL A 207 -19.89 76.80 -25.76
C VAL A 207 -20.86 76.51 -24.61
N ARG A 208 -20.97 75.24 -24.21
CA ARG A 208 -21.65 74.76 -22.99
C ARG A 208 -20.66 74.76 -21.82
N PHE A 209 -20.94 75.51 -20.76
CA PHE A 209 -20.12 75.50 -19.54
C PHE A 209 -20.71 74.56 -18.51
N VAL A 210 -19.91 73.62 -18.02
CA VAL A 210 -20.35 72.57 -17.11
C VAL A 210 -19.53 72.52 -15.85
N THR A 211 -20.12 72.06 -14.75
CA THR A 211 -19.39 71.80 -13.49
C THR A 211 -19.40 70.31 -13.19
N ARG A 212 -18.43 69.85 -12.38
CA ARG A 212 -18.41 68.46 -11.88
C ARG A 212 -19.68 68.08 -11.10
N GLY A 213 -20.34 69.07 -10.47
CA GLY A 213 -21.59 68.87 -9.75
C GLY A 213 -22.84 68.70 -10.64
N GLY A 214 -22.69 68.69 -11.97
CA GLY A 214 -23.80 68.46 -12.90
C GLY A 214 -24.59 69.72 -13.29
N CYS A 215 -24.12 70.93 -12.96
CA CYS A 215 -24.66 72.17 -13.51
C CYS A 215 -24.20 72.35 -14.96
N VAL A 216 -25.13 72.64 -15.88
CA VAL A 216 -24.87 72.90 -17.30
C VAL A 216 -25.47 74.25 -17.69
N VAL A 217 -24.63 75.18 -18.16
CA VAL A 217 -25.01 76.48 -18.72
C VAL A 217 -24.89 76.40 -20.24
N TRP A 218 -26.01 76.55 -20.94
CA TRP A 218 -26.10 76.43 -22.39
C TRP A 218 -25.79 77.77 -23.08
N PRO A 219 -25.35 77.76 -24.37
CA PRO A 219 -25.05 78.97 -25.14
C PRO A 219 -26.21 79.96 -25.27
N ASN A 220 -27.46 79.50 -25.09
CA ASN A 220 -28.66 80.33 -25.13
C ASN A 220 -29.12 80.84 -23.75
N GLY A 221 -28.30 80.65 -22.70
CA GLY A 221 -28.61 81.06 -21.33
C GLY A 221 -29.54 80.09 -20.57
N LYS A 222 -29.93 78.95 -21.17
CA LYS A 222 -30.62 77.88 -20.43
C LYS A 222 -29.65 77.31 -19.39
N VAL A 223 -30.16 77.02 -18.19
CA VAL A 223 -29.36 76.40 -17.11
C VAL A 223 -30.08 75.15 -16.63
N THR A 224 -29.33 74.05 -16.54
CA THR A 224 -29.79 72.80 -15.96
C THR A 224 -29.06 72.57 -14.65
N LEU A 225 -29.80 72.45 -13.54
CA LEU A 225 -29.27 72.18 -12.19
C LEU A 225 -29.83 70.85 -11.66
N GLY A 226 -29.00 70.07 -10.98
CA GLY A 226 -29.38 68.83 -10.29
C GLY A 226 -28.17 67.92 -10.14
N ALA A 227 -28.03 67.24 -9.00
CA ALA A 227 -26.98 66.24 -8.82
C ALA A 227 -27.16 65.11 -9.86
N ALA A 228 -26.07 64.70 -10.51
CA ALA A 228 -26.06 63.45 -11.26
C ALA A 228 -26.11 62.30 -10.25
N ALA A 229 -27.28 62.02 -9.69
CA ALA A 229 -27.52 60.79 -8.95
C ALA A 229 -27.84 59.69 -9.97
N VAL A 230 -26.84 59.34 -10.76
CA VAL A 230 -26.70 57.96 -11.20
C VAL A 230 -25.74 57.40 -10.17
N ASP A 231 -26.15 56.40 -9.39
CA ASP A 231 -25.19 55.70 -8.54
C ASP A 231 -24.00 55.32 -9.43
N ASP A 232 -22.76 55.54 -8.99
CA ASP A 232 -21.54 55.30 -9.78
C ASP A 232 -21.47 53.85 -10.34
N GLU A 233 -22.33 52.95 -9.86
CA GLU A 233 -22.47 51.55 -10.31
C GLU A 233 -23.50 51.33 -11.44
N GLU A 234 -24.38 52.30 -11.72
CA GLU A 234 -25.47 52.17 -12.72
C GLU A 234 -25.19 52.83 -14.08
N GLY A 235 -24.09 53.58 -14.22
CA GLY A 235 -23.68 54.18 -15.51
C GLY A 235 -23.08 53.17 -16.50
N VAL A 236 -23.34 53.34 -17.80
CA VAL A 236 -22.76 52.50 -18.88
C VAL A 236 -21.25 52.67 -19.00
N LEU A 237 -20.75 53.91 -18.96
CA LEU A 237 -19.33 54.26 -19.00
C LEU A 237 -18.61 53.84 -17.72
N ALA A 238 -19.27 53.99 -16.57
CA ALA A 238 -18.71 53.55 -15.28
C ALA A 238 -18.55 52.02 -15.24
N ARG A 239 -19.53 51.26 -15.75
CA ARG A 239 -19.42 49.80 -15.92
C ARG A 239 -18.32 49.40 -16.90
N ALA A 240 -18.21 50.07 -18.04
CA ALA A 240 -17.18 49.77 -19.04
C ALA A 240 -15.76 49.94 -18.46
N ARG A 241 -15.53 51.01 -17.69
CA ARG A 241 -14.27 51.21 -16.97
C ARG A 241 -14.05 50.15 -15.88
N ARG A 242 -15.08 49.85 -15.08
CA ARG A 242 -15.00 48.82 -14.03
C ARG A 242 -14.64 47.46 -14.63
N LEU A 243 -15.17 47.13 -15.80
CA LEU A 243 -14.85 45.93 -16.54
C LEU A 243 -13.38 45.90 -16.99
N GLU A 244 -12.84 47.03 -17.46
CA GLU A 244 -11.42 47.13 -17.79
C GLU A 244 -10.50 46.99 -16.56
N GLU A 245 -10.86 47.62 -15.44
CA GLU A 245 -10.15 47.47 -14.17
C GLU A 245 -10.16 46.01 -13.69
N LEU A 246 -11.32 45.37 -13.70
CA LEU A 246 -11.47 43.95 -13.35
C LEU A 246 -10.68 43.04 -14.30
N ARG A 247 -10.68 43.31 -15.61
CA ARG A 247 -9.86 42.56 -16.59
C ARG A 247 -8.36 42.76 -16.35
N ALA A 248 -7.93 43.95 -15.93
CA ALA A 248 -6.54 44.18 -15.54
C ALA A 248 -6.19 43.43 -14.24
N GLN A 249 -7.08 43.44 -13.25
CA GLN A 249 -6.93 42.68 -12.01
C GLN A 249 -6.93 41.17 -12.25
N LEU A 250 -7.79 40.66 -13.14
CA LEU A 250 -7.83 39.25 -13.51
C LEU A 250 -6.51 38.82 -14.15
N ARG A 251 -5.95 39.61 -15.08
CA ARG A 251 -4.64 39.31 -15.67
C ARG A 251 -3.53 39.25 -14.61
N ALA A 252 -3.54 40.16 -13.64
CA ALA A 252 -2.59 40.12 -12.52
C ALA A 252 -2.81 38.88 -11.64
N ALA A 253 -4.05 38.55 -11.30
CA ALA A 253 -4.41 37.38 -10.51
C ALA A 253 -4.07 36.06 -11.23
N GLU A 254 -4.26 35.97 -12.53
CA GLU A 254 -3.87 34.82 -13.35
C GLU A 254 -2.35 34.65 -13.40
N SER A 255 -1.58 35.75 -13.46
CA SER A 255 -0.12 35.72 -13.36
C SER A 255 0.34 35.22 -11.98
N GLU A 256 -0.28 35.70 -10.89
CA GLU A 256 -0.02 35.23 -9.53
C GLU A 256 -0.40 33.76 -9.36
N ARG A 257 -1.53 33.32 -9.93
CA ARG A 257 -1.96 31.92 -9.95
C ARG A 257 -0.93 31.04 -10.65
N ALA A 258 -0.43 31.45 -11.81
CA ALA A 258 0.61 30.72 -12.54
C ALA A 258 1.91 30.60 -11.71
N SER A 259 2.34 31.70 -11.07
CA SER A 259 3.50 31.67 -10.17
C SER A 259 3.29 30.78 -8.93
N ALA A 260 2.10 30.81 -8.33
CA ALA A 260 1.75 29.94 -7.21
C ALA A 260 1.70 28.46 -7.63
N GLU A 261 1.25 28.16 -8.84
CA GLU A 261 1.20 26.81 -9.40
C GLU A 261 2.60 26.26 -9.64
N GLU A 262 3.52 27.06 -10.18
CA GLU A 262 4.94 26.69 -10.30
C GLU A 262 5.60 26.46 -8.92
N ARG A 263 5.33 27.32 -7.94
CA ARG A 263 5.85 27.16 -6.56
C ARG A 263 5.30 25.89 -5.89
N ALA A 264 4.02 25.58 -6.08
CA ALA A 264 3.40 24.37 -5.55
C ALA A 264 3.98 23.11 -6.20
N ALA A 265 4.19 23.13 -7.52
CA ALA A 265 4.84 22.03 -8.24
C ALA A 265 6.28 21.80 -7.77
N ALA A 266 7.06 22.88 -7.61
CA ALA A 266 8.43 22.80 -7.10
C ALA A 266 8.50 22.26 -5.66
N ALA A 267 7.57 22.68 -4.79
CA ALA A 267 7.49 22.19 -3.41
C ALA A 267 7.10 20.70 -3.35
N GLU A 268 6.21 20.25 -4.23
CA GLU A 268 5.83 18.83 -4.35
C GLU A 268 7.00 17.97 -4.84
N GLU A 269 7.78 18.45 -5.82
CA GLU A 269 9.01 17.77 -6.27
C GLU A 269 10.08 17.72 -5.17
N ALA A 270 10.30 18.82 -4.44
CA ALA A 270 11.22 18.86 -3.31
C ALA A 270 10.83 17.88 -2.21
N LEU A 271 9.54 17.75 -1.91
CA LEU A 271 9.02 16.77 -0.96
C LEU A 271 9.28 15.33 -1.43
N ARG A 272 9.01 15.03 -2.72
CA ARG A 272 9.31 13.70 -3.29
C ARG A 272 10.80 13.37 -3.22
N ALA A 273 11.67 14.33 -3.53
CA ALA A 273 13.12 14.16 -3.44
C ALA A 273 13.57 13.89 -1.98
N ALA A 274 13.07 14.65 -1.02
CA ALA A 274 13.37 14.46 0.40
C ALA A 274 12.86 13.10 0.93
N GLN A 275 11.65 12.68 0.53
CA GLN A 275 11.10 11.36 0.86
C GLN A 275 11.93 10.22 0.27
N GLY A 276 12.37 10.36 -0.99
CA GLY A 276 13.26 9.40 -1.64
C GLY A 276 14.61 9.28 -0.93
N GLU A 277 15.23 10.40 -0.55
CA GLU A 277 16.49 10.40 0.20
C GLU A 277 16.32 9.78 1.59
N SER A 278 15.25 10.13 2.32
CA SER A 278 14.94 9.57 3.63
C SER A 278 14.70 8.06 3.57
N LEU A 279 14.02 7.57 2.53
CA LEU A 279 13.78 6.14 2.33
C LEU A 279 15.09 5.41 2.04
N ARG A 280 15.96 5.96 1.18
CA ARG A 280 17.28 5.40 0.88
C ARG A 280 18.13 5.30 2.14
N LEU A 281 18.18 6.36 2.95
CA LEU A 281 18.92 6.38 4.22
C LEU A 281 18.34 5.39 5.24
N SER A 282 17.01 5.23 5.28
CA SER A 282 16.35 4.24 6.14
C SER A 282 16.71 2.81 5.75
N GLN A 283 16.76 2.51 4.45
CA GLN A 283 17.18 1.20 3.94
C GLN A 283 18.66 0.92 4.27
N GLU A 284 19.54 1.89 4.02
CA GLU A 284 20.97 1.81 4.34
C GLU A 284 21.18 1.59 5.85
N LEU A 285 20.41 2.30 6.69
CA LEU A 285 20.42 2.12 8.14
C LEU A 285 19.97 0.71 8.55
N ALA A 286 18.89 0.20 7.98
CA ALA A 286 18.38 -1.14 8.28
C ALA A 286 19.40 -2.22 7.89
N GLU A 287 20.06 -2.09 6.74
CA GLU A 287 21.09 -3.02 6.28
C GLU A 287 22.32 -3.00 7.20
N LEU A 288 22.81 -1.80 7.57
CA LEU A 288 23.94 -1.64 8.50
C LEU A 288 23.60 -2.17 9.91
N ARG A 289 22.38 -1.94 10.41
CA ARG A 289 21.91 -2.52 11.69
C ARG A 289 21.91 -4.05 11.61
N GLY A 290 21.32 -4.62 10.56
CA GLY A 290 21.30 -6.07 10.36
C GLY A 290 22.71 -6.69 10.30
N LYS A 291 23.64 -6.06 9.58
CA LYS A 291 25.06 -6.48 9.56
C LYS A 291 25.71 -6.41 10.94
N THR A 292 25.45 -5.33 11.67
CA THR A 292 26.01 -5.11 13.03
C THR A 292 25.48 -6.14 14.02
N ASP A 293 24.18 -6.43 14.00
CA ASP A 293 23.55 -7.39 14.92
C ASP A 293 23.97 -8.83 14.59
N SER A 294 24.08 -9.18 13.31
CA SER A 294 24.61 -10.48 12.89
C SER A 294 26.06 -10.68 13.34
N ALA A 295 26.92 -9.67 13.13
CA ALA A 295 28.31 -9.71 13.57
C ALA A 295 28.45 -9.80 15.10
N ARG A 296 27.60 -9.09 15.86
CA ARG A 296 27.55 -9.21 17.33
C ARG A 296 27.10 -10.60 17.79
N ALA A 297 26.09 -11.18 17.15
CA ALA A 297 25.64 -12.52 17.47
C ALA A 297 26.70 -13.59 17.16
N GLU A 298 27.46 -13.41 16.08
CA GLU A 298 28.57 -14.29 15.73
C GLU A 298 29.77 -14.15 16.67
N ALA A 299 30.13 -12.91 17.06
CA ALA A 299 31.14 -12.66 18.08
C ALA A 299 30.77 -13.31 19.42
N ARG A 300 29.52 -13.15 19.88
CA ARG A 300 29.04 -13.77 21.12
C ARG A 300 29.07 -15.30 21.06
N ARG A 301 28.65 -15.91 19.94
CA ARG A 301 28.75 -17.36 19.73
C ARG A 301 30.19 -17.86 19.75
N ALA A 302 31.12 -17.09 19.19
CA ALA A 302 32.55 -17.41 19.22
C ALA A 302 33.13 -17.30 20.64
N GLU A 303 32.74 -16.30 21.42
CA GLU A 303 33.14 -16.15 22.83
C GLU A 303 32.61 -17.30 23.70
N GLU A 304 31.33 -17.68 23.54
CA GLU A 304 30.73 -18.81 24.26
C GLU A 304 31.43 -20.13 23.92
N LYS A 305 31.73 -20.37 22.63
CA LYS A 305 32.53 -21.53 22.20
C LYS A 305 33.95 -21.51 22.77
N LEU A 306 34.61 -20.36 22.76
CA LEU A 306 35.95 -20.23 23.33
C LEU A 306 35.95 -20.52 24.84
N ALA A 307 34.94 -20.04 25.57
CA ALA A 307 34.79 -20.31 26.99
C ALA A 307 34.52 -21.79 27.27
N ALA A 308 33.69 -22.46 26.46
CA ALA A 308 33.45 -23.90 26.57
C ALA A 308 34.73 -24.72 26.33
N VAL A 309 35.45 -24.44 25.24
CA VAL A 309 36.70 -25.13 24.89
C VAL A 309 37.78 -24.90 25.97
N ARG A 310 37.85 -23.70 26.57
CA ARG A 310 38.77 -23.45 27.70
C ARG A 310 38.45 -24.31 28.92
N ARG A 311 37.17 -24.45 29.27
CA ARG A 311 36.75 -25.33 30.39
C ARG A 311 37.06 -26.79 30.09
N GLU A 312 36.76 -27.26 28.88
CA GLU A 312 37.13 -28.62 28.45
C GLU A 312 38.65 -28.85 28.52
N PHE A 313 39.45 -27.87 28.10
CA PHE A 313 40.90 -27.95 28.19
C PHE A 313 41.40 -28.01 29.64
N GLU A 314 40.86 -27.18 30.54
CA GLU A 314 41.18 -27.21 31.98
C GLU A 314 40.79 -28.55 32.62
N ASP A 315 39.66 -29.11 32.23
CA ASP A 315 39.19 -30.42 32.70
C ASP A 315 40.10 -31.56 32.20
N ILE A 316 40.50 -31.53 30.93
CA ILE A 316 41.42 -32.50 30.34
C ILE A 316 42.81 -32.40 30.98
N GLU A 317 43.33 -31.19 31.23
CA GLU A 317 44.60 -31.00 31.94
C GLU A 317 44.57 -31.57 33.36
N ARG A 318 43.46 -31.36 34.07
CA ARG A 318 43.25 -31.94 35.40
C ARG A 318 43.19 -33.46 35.36
N GLN A 319 42.42 -34.04 34.43
CA GLN A 319 42.36 -35.49 34.23
C GLN A 319 43.73 -36.07 33.86
N ARG A 320 44.50 -35.38 33.01
CA ARG A 320 45.87 -35.78 32.65
C ARG A 320 46.76 -35.79 33.89
N GLY A 321 46.72 -34.76 34.73
CA GLY A 321 47.49 -34.70 35.96
C GLY A 321 47.11 -35.78 36.98
N GLU A 322 45.83 -36.13 37.11
CA GLU A 322 45.35 -37.23 37.96
C GLU A 322 45.80 -38.61 37.43
N ALA A 323 45.72 -38.81 36.11
CA ALA A 323 46.20 -40.02 35.45
C ALA A 323 47.72 -40.18 35.61
N GLU A 324 48.50 -39.12 35.40
CA GLU A 324 49.95 -39.12 35.59
C GLU A 324 50.35 -39.47 37.03
N ARG A 325 49.63 -38.91 38.03
CA ARG A 325 49.84 -39.27 39.45
C ARG A 325 49.51 -40.73 39.73
N THR A 326 48.42 -41.23 39.17
CA THR A 326 48.01 -42.64 39.34
C THR A 326 49.04 -43.58 38.72
N VAL A 327 49.54 -43.28 37.52
CA VAL A 327 50.61 -44.04 36.86
C VAL A 327 51.90 -44.00 37.68
N ALA A 328 52.29 -42.82 38.18
CA ALA A 328 53.49 -42.68 39.01
C ALA A 328 53.39 -43.48 40.34
N GLN A 329 52.20 -43.58 40.94
CA GLN A 329 51.97 -44.37 42.16
C GLN A 329 51.90 -45.89 41.89
N ALA A 330 51.38 -46.31 40.73
CA ALA A 330 51.24 -47.72 40.38
C ALA A 330 52.56 -48.35 39.91
N ARG A 331 53.44 -47.58 39.25
CA ARG A 331 54.68 -48.07 38.64
C ARG A 331 55.63 -48.82 39.62
N PRO A 332 55.89 -48.34 40.85
CA PRO A 332 56.73 -49.07 41.82
C PRO A 332 56.10 -50.39 42.27
N SER A 333 54.76 -50.43 42.36
CA SER A 333 54.03 -51.65 42.74
C SER A 333 54.11 -52.71 41.64
N VAL A 334 53.99 -52.29 40.37
CA VAL A 334 54.13 -53.17 39.21
C VAL A 334 55.56 -53.73 39.12
N GLU A 335 56.58 -52.89 39.24
CA GLU A 335 57.98 -53.34 39.22
C GLU A 335 58.29 -54.30 40.38
N ALA A 336 57.75 -54.05 41.58
CA ALA A 336 57.90 -54.95 42.73
C ALA A 336 57.16 -56.30 42.53
N LEU A 337 55.99 -56.29 41.88
CA LEU A 337 55.23 -57.50 41.56
C LEU A 337 55.93 -58.33 40.46
N GLU A 338 56.51 -57.69 39.45
CA GLU A 338 57.30 -58.36 38.40
C GLU A 338 58.54 -59.04 38.98
N GLN A 339 59.25 -58.37 39.89
CA GLN A 339 60.39 -58.97 40.59
C GLN A 339 59.97 -60.17 41.46
N LYS A 340 58.86 -60.06 42.20
CA LYS A 340 58.30 -61.19 42.97
C LYS A 340 57.91 -62.36 42.07
N LEU A 341 57.30 -62.07 40.91
CA LEU A 341 56.85 -63.09 39.97
C LEU A 341 58.03 -63.81 39.30
N ALA A 342 59.12 -63.10 39.01
CA ALA A 342 60.37 -63.71 38.54
C ALA A 342 61.00 -64.62 39.61
N ALA A 343 61.06 -64.18 40.88
CA ALA A 343 61.58 -64.99 41.98
C ALA A 343 60.74 -66.26 42.21
N LEU A 344 59.41 -66.14 42.23
CA LEU A 344 58.49 -67.27 42.38
C LEU A 344 58.59 -68.28 41.24
N LYS A 345 58.79 -67.83 39.99
CA LYS A 345 59.03 -68.72 38.85
C LYS A 345 60.32 -69.52 39.02
N GLN A 346 61.39 -68.88 39.47
CA GLN A 346 62.67 -69.53 39.70
C GLN A 346 62.59 -70.54 40.87
N GLU A 347 61.85 -70.22 41.93
CA GLU A 347 61.56 -71.17 43.01
C GLU A 347 60.75 -72.38 42.52
N LEU A 348 59.74 -72.14 41.68
CA LEU A 348 58.90 -73.20 41.11
C LEU A 348 59.71 -74.17 40.23
N GLU A 349 60.59 -73.65 39.37
CA GLU A 349 61.49 -74.47 38.55
C GLU A 349 62.43 -75.32 39.41
N SER A 350 62.99 -74.74 40.48
CA SER A 350 63.86 -75.46 41.41
C SER A 350 63.12 -76.54 42.23
N ALA A 351 61.84 -76.32 42.53
CA ALA A 351 61.01 -77.28 43.25
C ALA A 351 60.58 -78.43 42.33
N ALA A 352 60.27 -78.14 41.06
CA ALA A 352 59.94 -79.15 40.06
C ALA A 352 61.12 -80.11 39.82
N ALA A 353 62.34 -79.58 39.66
CA ALA A 353 63.54 -80.40 39.49
C ALA A 353 63.80 -81.34 40.68
N ARG A 354 63.66 -80.85 41.92
CA ARG A 354 63.80 -81.67 43.14
C ARG A 354 62.73 -82.75 43.25
N TYR A 355 61.51 -82.48 42.79
CA TYR A 355 60.43 -83.46 42.79
C TYR A 355 60.71 -84.61 41.80
N GLU A 356 61.23 -84.27 40.61
CA GLU A 356 61.57 -85.24 39.57
C GLU A 356 62.72 -86.16 40.00
N GLU A 357 63.78 -85.59 40.61
CA GLU A 357 64.91 -86.35 41.18
C GLU A 357 64.45 -87.31 42.31
N ALA A 358 63.57 -86.84 43.20
CA ALA A 358 63.00 -87.69 44.25
C ALA A 358 62.11 -88.82 43.69
N GLN A 359 61.41 -88.59 42.58
CA GLN A 359 60.60 -89.61 41.93
C GLN A 359 61.46 -90.71 41.30
N GLU A 360 62.56 -90.35 40.62
CA GLU A 360 63.49 -91.33 40.06
C GLU A 360 64.15 -92.19 41.14
N ALA A 361 64.49 -91.61 42.29
CA ALA A 361 65.09 -92.34 43.42
C ALA A 361 64.15 -93.38 44.08
N VAL A 362 62.83 -93.19 44.01
CA VAL A 362 61.84 -94.10 44.62
C VAL A 362 61.63 -95.39 43.82
N VAL A 363 61.84 -95.35 42.50
CA VAL A 363 61.67 -96.51 41.60
C VAL A 363 62.57 -97.71 41.96
N PRO A 364 63.90 -97.57 42.16
CA PRO A 364 64.75 -98.69 42.56
C PRO A 364 64.46 -99.20 43.98
N LEU A 365 64.11 -98.32 44.93
CA LEU A 365 63.75 -98.71 46.30
C LEU A 365 62.49 -99.59 46.34
N ARG A 366 61.49 -99.30 45.48
CA ARG A 366 60.30 -100.15 45.34
C ARG A 366 60.61 -101.53 44.76
N LYS A 367 61.55 -101.63 43.81
CA LYS A 367 62.00 -102.92 43.26
C LYS A 367 62.73 -103.76 44.33
N GLU A 368 63.57 -103.13 45.16
CA GLU A 368 64.29 -103.82 46.23
C GLU A 368 63.35 -104.29 47.35
N ALA A 369 62.34 -103.49 47.70
CA ALA A 369 61.31 -103.87 48.67
C ALA A 369 60.47 -105.07 48.21
N ALA A 370 60.14 -105.16 46.91
CA ALA A 370 59.43 -106.30 46.34
C ALA A 370 60.29 -107.59 46.40
N ARG A 371 61.58 -107.49 46.04
CA ARG A 371 62.54 -108.60 46.10
C ARG A 371 62.69 -109.17 47.52
N LEU A 372 62.82 -108.29 48.53
CA LEU A 372 62.94 -108.69 49.94
C LEU A 372 61.65 -109.36 50.46
N ARG A 373 60.48 -108.93 49.98
CA ARG A 373 59.17 -109.51 50.34
C ARG A 373 59.00 -110.93 49.80
N ASP A 374 59.48 -111.18 48.58
CA ASP A 374 59.44 -112.52 47.97
C ASP A 374 60.41 -113.48 48.69
N ALA A 375 61.63 -113.01 49.01
CA ALA A 375 62.60 -113.77 49.81
C ALA A 375 62.07 -114.13 51.22
N LEU A 376 61.35 -113.21 51.87
CA LEU A 376 60.70 -113.44 53.17
C LEU A 376 59.62 -114.52 53.08
N SER A 377 58.86 -114.56 51.99
CA SER A 377 57.79 -115.56 51.79
C SER A 377 58.36 -116.96 51.56
N GLU A 378 59.47 -117.08 50.82
CA GLU A 378 60.18 -118.35 50.63
C GLU A 378 60.80 -118.88 51.93
N ALA A 379 61.36 -117.99 52.76
CA ALA A 379 61.89 -118.34 54.09
C ALA A 379 60.79 -118.82 55.05
N LYS A 380 59.59 -118.23 55.00
CA LYS A 380 58.43 -118.67 55.79
C LYS A 380 57.94 -120.07 55.40
N LEU A 381 57.97 -120.42 54.12
CA LEU A 381 57.58 -121.75 53.64
C LEU A 381 58.56 -122.85 54.10
N LYS A 382 59.87 -122.55 54.13
CA LYS A 382 60.92 -123.42 54.67
C LYS A 382 60.83 -123.59 56.19
N ALA A 383 60.45 -122.53 56.92
CA ALA A 383 60.23 -122.60 58.36
C ALA A 383 59.02 -123.48 58.73
N ALA A 384 57.93 -123.42 57.97
CA ALA A 384 56.73 -124.23 58.22
C ALA A 384 56.97 -125.74 58.02
N THR A 385 57.74 -126.12 57.00
CA THR A 385 58.11 -127.53 56.72
C THR A 385 59.10 -128.11 57.74
N LEU A 386 59.99 -127.30 58.30
CA LEU A 386 60.87 -127.69 59.41
C LEU A 386 60.11 -127.81 60.75
N SER A 387 59.11 -126.95 60.98
CA SER A 387 58.26 -126.96 62.17
C SER A 387 57.41 -128.23 62.31
N GLU A 388 56.88 -128.78 61.21
CA GLU A 388 56.15 -130.06 61.25
C GLU A 388 57.05 -131.24 61.64
N ARG A 389 58.28 -131.26 61.09
CA ARG A 389 59.27 -132.31 61.35
C ARG A 389 59.82 -132.23 62.78
N GLN A 390 59.93 -131.02 63.35
CA GLN A 390 60.29 -130.77 64.75
C GLN A 390 59.16 -131.17 65.72
N THR A 391 57.90 -130.97 65.35
CA THR A 391 56.73 -131.32 66.19
C THR A 391 56.55 -132.84 66.36
N TYR A 392 56.91 -133.64 65.36
CA TYR A 392 56.89 -135.10 65.44
C TYR A 392 57.99 -135.65 66.37
N THR A 393 59.22 -135.14 66.27
CA THR A 393 60.36 -135.58 67.09
C THR A 393 60.27 -135.04 68.53
N SER A 394 59.68 -133.86 68.76
CA SER A 394 59.39 -133.31 70.09
C SER A 394 58.40 -134.20 70.86
N ARG A 395 57.33 -134.70 70.22
CA ARG A 395 56.30 -135.53 70.89
C ARG A 395 56.81 -136.88 71.40
N VAL A 396 57.86 -137.46 70.80
CA VAL A 396 58.45 -138.74 71.23
C VAL A 396 59.42 -138.56 72.41
N VAL A 397 60.15 -137.45 72.44
CA VAL A 397 61.10 -137.10 73.50
C VAL A 397 60.36 -136.54 74.73
N ASP A 398 59.37 -135.69 74.52
CA ASP A 398 58.50 -135.12 75.56
C ASP A 398 57.70 -136.18 76.34
N ALA A 399 57.30 -137.28 75.70
CA ALA A 399 56.59 -138.38 76.37
C ALA A 399 57.48 -139.13 77.36
N ARG A 400 58.78 -139.32 77.06
CA ARG A 400 59.70 -140.08 77.91
C ARG A 400 60.38 -139.26 79.00
N THR A 401 60.54 -137.96 78.80
CA THR A 401 61.08 -137.04 79.83
C THR A 401 60.00 -136.67 80.86
N ARG A 402 58.73 -136.50 80.44
CA ARG A 402 57.60 -136.24 81.37
C ARG A 402 57.20 -137.47 82.20
N ASP A 403 57.35 -138.70 81.69
CA ASP A 403 57.10 -139.93 82.46
C ASP A 403 58.06 -140.09 83.67
N LEU A 404 59.30 -139.61 83.57
CA LEU A 404 60.33 -139.76 84.63
C LEU A 404 60.31 -138.62 85.66
N GLU A 405 59.92 -137.41 85.27
CA GLU A 405 59.88 -136.24 86.16
C GLU A 405 58.49 -136.03 86.81
N ALA A 406 57.40 -136.49 86.20
CA ALA A 406 56.04 -136.42 86.77
C ALA A 406 55.76 -137.50 87.83
N VAL A 407 56.44 -138.66 87.79
CA VAL A 407 56.31 -139.71 88.83
C VAL A 407 56.97 -139.29 90.15
N ALA A 408 58.05 -138.51 90.10
CA ALA A 408 58.78 -138.09 91.30
C ALA A 408 58.19 -136.82 91.97
N SER A 409 57.63 -135.89 91.19
CA SER A 409 57.05 -134.64 91.72
C SER A 409 55.55 -134.76 92.05
N SER A 410 54.79 -135.64 91.38
CA SER A 410 53.35 -135.80 91.69
C SER A 410 53.04 -136.80 92.83
N ASP A 411 53.95 -137.71 93.21
CA ASP A 411 53.76 -138.57 94.42
C ASP A 411 53.76 -137.77 95.73
N ALA A 412 54.49 -136.64 95.77
CA ALA A 412 54.62 -135.79 96.96
C ALA A 412 53.49 -134.75 97.07
N GLU A 413 53.09 -134.11 95.97
CA GLU A 413 52.07 -133.04 96.00
C GLU A 413 50.62 -133.55 95.79
N ALA A 414 50.42 -134.71 95.14
CA ALA A 414 49.09 -135.32 94.97
C ALA A 414 48.56 -135.97 96.27
N ARG A 415 49.43 -136.36 97.22
CA ARG A 415 48.99 -136.90 98.53
C ARG A 415 48.41 -135.83 99.46
N GLU A 416 48.81 -134.57 99.32
CA GLU A 416 48.35 -133.48 100.21
C GLU A 416 47.19 -132.65 99.60
N SER A 417 47.16 -132.47 98.28
CA SER A 417 46.10 -131.69 97.59
C SER A 417 44.80 -132.48 97.34
N LEU A 418 44.81 -133.82 97.38
CA LEU A 418 43.62 -134.67 97.15
C LEU A 418 42.63 -134.67 98.33
N VAL A 419 43.13 -134.62 99.58
CA VAL A 419 42.30 -134.59 100.80
C VAL A 419 41.55 -133.25 100.94
N LYS A 420 42.19 -132.13 100.58
CA LYS A 420 41.63 -130.77 100.73
C LYS A 420 40.57 -130.43 99.68
N LYS A 421 40.65 -131.02 98.47
CA LYS A 421 39.72 -130.75 97.34
C LYS A 421 38.42 -131.57 97.37
N GLN A 422 38.38 -132.72 98.06
CA GLN A 422 37.16 -133.52 98.27
C GLN A 422 36.16 -132.90 99.27
N VAL A 423 36.62 -132.06 100.20
CA VAL A 423 35.76 -131.34 101.17
C VAL A 423 35.11 -130.10 100.54
N ALA A 424 35.79 -129.43 99.61
CA ALA A 424 35.31 -128.22 98.96
C ALA A 424 34.12 -128.46 98.01
N GLN A 425 34.02 -129.66 97.41
CA GLN A 425 32.91 -130.06 96.54
C GLN A 425 31.55 -130.12 97.28
N ARG A 426 31.53 -130.27 98.61
CA ARG A 426 30.31 -130.30 99.44
C ARG A 426 29.80 -128.92 99.89
N ARG A 427 30.48 -127.82 99.55
CA ARG A 427 30.16 -126.45 100.01
C ARG A 427 29.67 -125.52 98.88
N ILE A 428 29.38 -126.05 97.69
CA ILE A 428 28.98 -125.28 96.51
C ILE A 428 27.50 -124.85 96.55
N GLU A 429 26.63 -125.52 97.30
CA GLU A 429 25.19 -125.21 97.36
C GLU A 429 24.83 -123.86 98.05
N PRO A 430 25.45 -123.45 99.18
CA PRO A 430 25.16 -122.17 99.83
C PRO A 430 25.70 -120.94 99.08
N LEU A 431 26.65 -121.12 98.14
CA LEU A 431 27.28 -120.05 97.37
C LEU A 431 26.41 -119.52 96.23
N LEU A 432 25.43 -120.30 95.76
CA LEU A 432 24.46 -119.85 94.74
C LEU A 432 23.47 -118.82 95.31
N ALA A 433 23.08 -118.93 96.58
CA ALA A 433 22.17 -118.00 97.24
C ALA A 433 22.76 -116.58 97.40
N LEU A 434 24.08 -116.47 97.57
CA LEU A 434 24.78 -115.18 97.67
C LEU A 434 24.83 -114.44 96.32
N PHE A 435 24.79 -115.16 95.20
CA PHE A 435 24.79 -114.58 93.86
C PHE A 435 23.47 -113.88 93.52
N GLU A 436 22.34 -114.35 94.08
CA GLU A 436 21.02 -113.74 93.89
C GLU A 436 20.90 -112.38 94.62
N GLU A 437 21.52 -112.22 95.80
CA GLU A 437 21.61 -110.93 96.51
C GLU A 437 22.46 -109.89 95.76
N LEU A 438 23.51 -110.34 95.08
CA LEU A 438 24.42 -109.46 94.33
C LEU A 438 23.73 -108.85 93.09
N VAL A 439 22.84 -109.59 92.43
CA VAL A 439 22.03 -109.12 91.30
C VAL A 439 20.99 -108.08 91.74
N ALA A 440 20.45 -108.20 92.95
CA ALA A 440 19.54 -107.21 93.54
C ALA A 440 20.25 -105.89 93.88
N SER A 441 21.54 -105.94 94.26
CA SER A 441 22.37 -104.75 94.49
C SER A 441 22.70 -103.99 93.20
N ALA A 442 22.97 -104.70 92.10
CA ALA A 442 23.28 -104.09 90.81
C ALA A 442 22.10 -103.28 90.24
N ARG A 443 20.86 -103.74 90.45
CA ARG A 443 19.63 -103.05 89.99
C ARG A 443 19.33 -101.74 90.75
N ARG A 444 19.80 -101.60 91.99
CA ARG A 444 19.68 -100.33 92.74
C ARG A 444 20.58 -99.25 92.16
N TRP A 445 21.82 -99.60 91.81
CA TRP A 445 22.77 -98.65 91.24
C TRP A 445 22.37 -98.12 89.85
N THR A 446 21.65 -98.94 89.07
CA THR A 446 21.11 -98.50 87.77
C THR A 446 20.04 -97.42 87.92
N ARG A 447 19.26 -97.46 89.02
CA ARG A 447 18.22 -96.47 89.32
C ARG A 447 18.80 -95.12 89.74
N ASP A 448 19.88 -95.13 90.51
CA ASP A 448 20.57 -93.91 90.95
C ASP A 448 21.26 -93.17 89.78
N LEU A 449 21.68 -93.91 88.74
CA LEU A 449 22.23 -93.36 87.49
C LEU A 449 21.16 -92.73 86.58
N GLU A 450 19.93 -93.26 86.58
CA GLU A 450 18.78 -92.68 85.86
C GLU A 450 18.29 -91.37 86.50
N GLU A 451 18.31 -91.26 87.84
CA GLU A 451 18.00 -90.00 88.54
C GLU A 451 19.04 -88.90 88.25
N ALA A 452 20.33 -89.24 88.13
CA ALA A 452 21.39 -88.30 87.75
C ALA A 452 21.31 -87.83 86.29
N ALA A 453 20.82 -88.68 85.38
CA ALA A 453 20.58 -88.33 83.97
C ALA A 453 19.36 -87.40 83.81
N THR A 454 18.35 -87.55 84.66
CA THR A 454 17.15 -86.71 84.66
C THR A 454 17.48 -85.27 85.12
N ALA A 455 18.38 -85.13 86.11
CA ALA A 455 18.86 -83.82 86.57
C ALA A 455 19.70 -83.04 85.53
N ALA A 456 20.40 -83.74 84.63
CA ALA A 456 21.14 -83.11 83.53
C ALA A 456 20.20 -82.62 82.40
N GLN A 457 19.09 -83.34 82.17
CA GLN A 457 18.06 -83.01 81.18
C GLN A 457 17.29 -81.72 81.55
N ASP A 458 17.04 -81.49 82.84
CA ASP A 458 16.35 -80.28 83.34
C ASP A 458 17.17 -78.99 83.21
N SER A 459 18.50 -79.06 83.14
CA SER A 459 19.34 -77.87 82.87
C SER A 459 19.35 -77.46 81.39
N SER A 460 19.12 -78.43 80.49
CA SER A 460 19.11 -78.23 79.03
C SER A 460 17.79 -77.61 78.56
N THR A 461 16.67 -77.96 79.20
CA THR A 461 15.34 -77.38 78.94
C THR A 461 15.26 -75.91 79.40
N GLY A 462 15.92 -75.55 80.50
CA GLY A 462 16.06 -74.16 80.96
C GLY A 462 16.80 -73.26 79.97
N LEU A 463 17.90 -73.73 79.37
CA LEU A 463 18.63 -72.99 78.33
C LEU A 463 17.84 -72.88 77.01
N HIS A 464 17.11 -73.94 76.61
CA HIS A 464 16.26 -73.91 75.42
C HIS A 464 15.10 -72.92 75.53
N ASN A 465 14.49 -72.81 76.72
CA ASN A 465 13.42 -71.84 76.97
C ASN A 465 13.95 -70.40 76.93
N ALA A 466 15.12 -70.13 77.52
CA ALA A 466 15.76 -68.80 77.45
C ALA A 466 16.15 -68.40 76.02
N VAL A 467 16.63 -69.34 75.20
CA VAL A 467 16.95 -69.09 73.78
C VAL A 467 15.69 -68.86 72.93
N ASN A 468 14.61 -69.60 73.18
CA ASN A 468 13.34 -69.40 72.48
C ASN A 468 12.66 -68.08 72.86
N GLU A 469 12.74 -67.67 74.12
CA GLU A 469 12.20 -66.38 74.59
C GLU A 469 13.01 -65.19 74.04
N ALA A 470 14.34 -65.31 73.96
CA ALA A 470 15.19 -64.32 73.31
C ALA A 470 14.93 -64.23 71.79
N ARG A 471 14.71 -65.37 71.11
CA ARG A 471 14.32 -65.41 69.69
C ARG A 471 12.92 -64.85 69.44
N ALA A 472 11.97 -65.09 70.35
CA ALA A 472 10.62 -64.53 70.26
C ALA A 472 10.63 -63.01 70.47
N ARG A 473 11.40 -62.50 71.43
CA ARG A 473 11.60 -61.05 71.63
C ARG A 473 12.32 -60.38 70.45
N ALA A 474 13.32 -61.04 69.88
CA ALA A 474 14.02 -60.55 68.69
C ALA A 474 13.11 -60.52 67.44
N ARG A 475 12.27 -61.55 67.24
CA ARG A 475 11.28 -61.57 66.15
C ARG A 475 10.19 -60.51 66.35
N ALA A 476 9.63 -60.38 67.55
CA ALA A 476 8.64 -59.34 67.83
C ALA A 476 9.19 -57.92 67.64
N ALA A 477 10.47 -57.69 67.99
CA ALA A 477 11.13 -56.41 67.73
C ALA A 477 11.41 -56.17 66.24
N HIS A 478 11.70 -57.23 65.48
CA HIS A 478 11.91 -57.16 64.03
C HIS A 478 10.60 -56.92 63.28
N ASP A 479 9.53 -57.63 63.65
CA ASP A 479 8.19 -57.44 63.08
C ASP A 479 7.65 -56.02 63.39
N ALA A 480 7.92 -55.49 64.58
CA ALA A 480 7.57 -54.11 64.93
C ALA A 480 8.39 -53.06 64.16
N PHE A 481 9.66 -53.36 63.86
CA PHE A 481 10.51 -52.52 63.01
C PHE A 481 10.02 -52.54 61.56
N ASP A 482 9.66 -53.70 61.02
CA ASP A 482 9.16 -53.84 59.65
C ASP A 482 7.79 -53.17 59.49
N ASP A 483 6.89 -53.28 60.47
CA ASP A 483 5.61 -52.56 60.45
C ASP A 483 5.80 -51.03 60.54
N ALA A 484 6.72 -50.55 61.40
CA ALA A 484 7.06 -49.14 61.48
C ALA A 484 7.70 -48.62 60.17
N ASN A 485 8.54 -49.43 59.53
CA ASN A 485 9.21 -49.08 58.27
C ASN A 485 8.25 -49.13 57.08
N ALA A 486 7.26 -50.03 57.10
CA ALA A 486 6.16 -50.06 56.14
C ALA A 486 5.27 -48.82 56.28
N ARG A 487 4.91 -48.41 57.51
CA ARG A 487 4.18 -47.16 57.77
C ARG A 487 4.96 -45.92 57.34
N LEU A 488 6.27 -45.88 57.61
CA LEU A 488 7.15 -44.80 57.17
C LEU A 488 7.25 -44.74 55.63
N SER A 489 7.34 -45.90 54.97
CA SER A 489 7.38 -45.99 53.51
C SER A 489 6.06 -45.56 52.88
N ALA A 490 4.92 -45.99 53.45
CA ALA A 490 3.59 -45.54 53.02
C ALA A 490 3.43 -44.01 53.20
N ALA A 491 3.83 -43.46 54.35
CA ALA A 491 3.81 -42.02 54.59
C ALA A 491 4.75 -41.24 53.66
N ARG A 492 5.91 -41.79 53.28
CA ARG A 492 6.82 -41.20 52.28
C ARG A 492 6.23 -41.20 50.87
N VAL A 493 5.54 -42.28 50.49
CA VAL A 493 4.85 -42.36 49.19
C VAL A 493 3.67 -41.39 49.16
N ASP A 494 2.88 -41.28 50.22
CA ASP A 494 1.81 -40.29 50.31
C ASP A 494 2.33 -38.86 50.32
N LYS A 495 3.44 -38.60 51.04
CA LYS A 495 4.12 -37.30 50.99
C LYS A 495 4.60 -36.98 49.57
N GLY A 496 5.28 -37.90 48.90
CA GLY A 496 5.74 -37.70 47.51
C GLY A 496 4.57 -37.51 46.54
N ARG A 497 3.47 -38.25 46.72
CA ARG A 497 2.25 -38.08 45.92
C ARG A 497 1.62 -36.70 46.14
N LEU A 498 1.54 -36.23 47.39
CA LEU A 498 1.02 -34.91 47.74
C LEU A 498 1.95 -33.79 47.24
N GLU A 499 3.27 -33.95 47.34
CA GLU A 499 4.25 -32.99 46.79
C GLU A 499 4.09 -32.85 45.27
N VAL A 500 3.98 -33.97 44.55
CA VAL A 500 3.72 -33.94 43.09
C VAL A 500 2.35 -33.32 42.77
N GLN A 501 1.32 -33.55 43.58
CA GLN A 501 0.01 -32.92 43.40
C GLN A 501 0.05 -31.40 43.67
N VAL A 502 0.80 -30.96 44.69
CA VAL A 502 1.00 -29.55 45.00
C VAL A 502 1.81 -28.87 43.90
N ASP A 503 2.90 -29.49 43.44
CA ASP A 503 3.70 -28.95 42.33
C ASP A 503 2.89 -28.90 41.02
N ALA A 504 2.05 -29.90 40.74
CA ALA A 504 1.14 -29.88 39.61
C ALA A 504 0.10 -28.76 39.73
N ALA A 505 -0.46 -28.54 40.93
CA ALA A 505 -1.42 -27.47 41.19
C ALA A 505 -0.77 -26.07 41.07
N VAL A 506 0.43 -25.89 41.64
CA VAL A 506 1.21 -24.65 41.53
C VAL A 506 1.57 -24.37 40.07
N ASN A 507 2.00 -25.39 39.32
CA ASN A 507 2.26 -25.25 37.89
C ASN A 507 1.00 -24.89 37.11
N ALA A 508 -0.15 -25.51 37.39
CA ALA A 508 -1.41 -25.14 36.73
C ALA A 508 -1.81 -23.68 37.01
N ILE A 509 -1.59 -23.19 38.25
CA ILE A 509 -1.90 -21.79 38.61
C ILE A 509 -0.93 -20.81 37.94
N VAL A 510 0.37 -21.09 37.99
CA VAL A 510 1.41 -20.17 37.51
C VAL A 510 1.57 -20.22 35.98
N HIS A 511 1.56 -21.39 35.38
CA HIS A 511 1.79 -21.56 33.94
C HIS A 511 0.50 -21.54 33.11
N ASP A 512 -0.54 -22.29 33.50
CA ASP A 512 -1.77 -22.39 32.69
C ASP A 512 -2.68 -21.17 32.91
N CYS A 513 -2.82 -20.72 34.16
CA CYS A 513 -3.62 -19.54 34.50
C CYS A 513 -2.83 -18.22 34.44
N LYS A 514 -1.49 -18.26 34.31
CA LYS A 514 -0.60 -17.06 34.25
C LYS A 514 -0.74 -16.11 35.44
N VAL A 515 -1.06 -16.64 36.63
CA VAL A 515 -1.21 -15.85 37.87
C VAL A 515 -0.08 -16.19 38.84
N PRO A 516 0.64 -15.20 39.41
CA PRO A 516 1.59 -15.42 40.48
C PRO A 516 0.92 -16.04 41.70
N LEU A 517 1.57 -17.03 42.34
CA LEU A 517 1.00 -17.82 43.43
C LEU A 517 0.51 -16.95 44.60
N ASP A 518 1.26 -15.91 44.94
CA ASP A 518 0.95 -14.98 46.03
C ASP A 518 -0.43 -14.33 45.83
N ARG A 519 -0.74 -13.95 44.58
CA ARG A 519 -2.01 -13.34 44.23
C ARG A 519 -3.16 -14.35 44.16
N ALA A 520 -2.85 -15.61 43.85
CA ALA A 520 -3.85 -16.68 43.87
C ALA A 520 -4.28 -17.01 45.32
N LEU A 521 -3.35 -16.95 46.28
CA LEU A 521 -3.61 -17.18 47.71
C LEU A 521 -4.43 -16.06 48.38
N GLU A 522 -4.49 -14.86 47.79
CA GLU A 522 -5.37 -13.77 48.23
C GLU A 522 -6.85 -14.00 47.87
N THR A 523 -7.15 -15.00 47.05
CA THR A 523 -8.52 -15.32 46.63
C THR A 523 -9.29 -15.92 47.81
N PRO A 524 -10.55 -15.49 48.07
CA PRO A 524 -11.35 -16.05 49.15
C PRO A 524 -11.50 -17.56 49.06
N GLU A 525 -11.61 -18.22 50.22
CA GLU A 525 -11.82 -19.68 50.28
C GLU A 525 -13.07 -20.09 49.49
N LEU A 526 -12.94 -21.22 48.81
CA LEU A 526 -13.97 -21.73 47.91
C LEU A 526 -15.14 -22.32 48.72
N GLU A 527 -16.32 -21.69 48.64
CA GLU A 527 -17.53 -22.16 49.33
C GLU A 527 -18.17 -23.40 48.66
N ASP A 528 -18.20 -23.43 47.31
CA ASP A 528 -18.73 -24.54 46.52
C ASP A 528 -17.88 -24.80 45.26
N ARG A 529 -17.19 -25.94 45.26
CA ARG A 529 -16.32 -26.37 44.16
C ARG A 529 -17.09 -26.69 42.88
N GLY A 530 -18.25 -27.31 42.98
CA GLY A 530 -19.02 -27.73 41.81
C GLY A 530 -19.54 -26.53 41.02
N ALA A 531 -20.13 -25.55 41.72
CA ALA A 531 -20.64 -24.33 41.09
C ALA A 531 -19.52 -23.50 40.43
N THR A 532 -18.34 -23.46 41.04
CA THR A 532 -17.18 -22.70 40.54
C THR A 532 -16.54 -23.35 39.32
N GLU A 533 -16.43 -24.69 39.28
CA GLU A 533 -15.94 -25.43 38.11
C GLU A 533 -16.89 -25.25 36.90
N ASP A 534 -18.20 -25.26 37.12
CA ASP A 534 -19.21 -24.99 36.09
C ASP A 534 -19.13 -23.56 35.54
N ALA A 535 -18.92 -22.57 36.42
CA ALA A 535 -18.73 -21.18 36.02
C ALA A 535 -17.44 -21.00 35.20
N ALA A 536 -16.33 -21.61 35.63
CA ALA A 536 -15.06 -21.60 34.93
C ALA A 536 -15.18 -22.28 33.54
N PHE A 537 -15.91 -23.39 33.44
CA PHE A 537 -16.17 -24.07 32.18
C PHE A 537 -16.99 -23.20 31.22
N LYS A 538 -18.07 -22.57 31.69
CA LYS A 538 -18.89 -21.63 30.89
C LYS A 538 -18.07 -20.42 30.40
N LEU A 539 -17.19 -19.88 31.25
CA LEU A 539 -16.29 -18.77 30.89
C LEU A 539 -15.24 -19.19 29.86
N ARG A 540 -14.57 -20.34 30.05
CA ARG A 540 -13.62 -20.88 29.07
C ARG A 540 -14.29 -21.12 27.72
N ARG A 541 -15.52 -21.64 27.71
CA ARG A 541 -16.30 -21.84 26.47
C ARG A 541 -16.68 -20.51 25.81
N ARG A 542 -17.05 -19.48 26.58
CA ARG A 542 -17.27 -18.12 26.05
C ARG A 542 -16.00 -17.54 25.44
N ILE A 543 -14.86 -17.68 26.11
CA ILE A 543 -13.56 -17.20 25.61
C ILE A 543 -13.18 -17.93 24.31
N ALA A 544 -13.29 -19.26 24.28
CA ALA A 544 -13.02 -20.04 23.08
C ALA A 544 -13.96 -19.68 21.90
N ASN A 545 -15.23 -19.39 22.19
CA ASN A 545 -16.21 -18.98 21.18
C ASN A 545 -15.99 -17.55 20.65
N MET A 546 -15.21 -16.69 21.32
CA MET A 546 -14.84 -15.37 20.77
C MET A 546 -13.87 -15.49 19.59
N GLY A 547 -13.22 -16.65 19.42
CA GLY A 547 -12.24 -16.86 18.37
C GLY A 547 -10.98 -16.01 18.56
N THR A 548 -10.14 -15.95 17.53
CA THR A 548 -8.95 -15.11 17.52
C THR A 548 -9.35 -13.64 17.44
N ILE A 549 -9.11 -12.89 18.52
CA ILE A 549 -9.30 -11.44 18.56
C ILE A 549 -8.14 -10.82 17.78
N ASN A 550 -8.43 -10.06 16.73
CA ASN A 550 -7.43 -9.28 16.01
C ASN A 550 -7.12 -8.00 16.83
N PRO A 551 -5.93 -7.87 17.43
CA PRO A 551 -5.58 -6.70 18.23
C PRO A 551 -5.48 -5.43 17.39
N ASP A 552 -5.23 -5.56 16.08
CA ASP A 552 -5.05 -4.45 15.15
C ASP A 552 -6.39 -3.98 14.54
N ALA A 553 -7.50 -4.66 14.84
CA ALA A 553 -8.80 -4.40 14.23
C ALA A 553 -9.31 -2.96 14.47
N ALA A 554 -8.97 -2.34 15.60
CA ALA A 554 -9.34 -0.96 15.88
C ALA A 554 -8.57 0.03 14.98
N GLU A 555 -7.28 -0.23 14.76
CA GLU A 555 -6.44 0.60 13.92
C GLU A 555 -6.74 0.38 12.43
N GLU A 556 -6.93 -0.87 12.00
CA GLU A 556 -7.38 -1.22 10.66
C GLU A 556 -8.76 -0.62 10.34
N TYR A 557 -9.68 -0.60 11.31
CA TYR A 557 -10.98 0.04 11.15
C TYR A 557 -10.84 1.55 10.91
N GLU A 558 -10.04 2.26 11.70
CA GLU A 558 -9.83 3.70 11.53
C GLU A 558 -9.15 4.04 10.19
N GLN A 559 -8.15 3.25 9.78
CA GLN A 559 -7.51 3.39 8.47
C GLN A 559 -8.50 3.12 7.32
N LEU A 560 -9.30 2.06 7.43
CA LEU A 560 -10.29 1.69 6.42
C LEU A 560 -11.43 2.71 6.34
N LYS A 561 -11.86 3.25 7.48
CA LYS A 561 -12.88 4.29 7.58
C LYS A 561 -12.41 5.58 6.93
N THR A 562 -11.17 6.01 7.20
CA THR A 562 -10.58 7.19 6.55
C THR A 562 -10.56 7.02 5.02
N ARG A 563 -10.17 5.84 4.54
CA ARG A 563 -10.19 5.51 3.10
C ARG A 563 -11.60 5.46 2.53
N TYR A 564 -12.56 4.92 3.28
CA TYR A 564 -13.96 4.88 2.90
C TYR A 564 -14.54 6.28 2.75
N ASP A 565 -14.34 7.15 3.75
CA ASP A 565 -14.85 8.52 3.76
C ASP A 565 -14.27 9.33 2.57
N TYR A 566 -12.97 9.17 2.29
CA TYR A 566 -12.33 9.77 1.12
C TYR A 566 -12.95 9.27 -0.20
N LEU A 567 -13.08 7.96 -0.39
CA LEU A 567 -13.64 7.38 -1.62
C LEU A 567 -15.12 7.74 -1.79
N ALA A 568 -15.89 7.82 -0.70
CA ALA A 568 -17.29 8.23 -0.72
C ALA A 568 -17.44 9.69 -1.16
N ALA A 569 -16.58 10.59 -0.65
CA ALA A 569 -16.55 11.98 -1.08
C ALA A 569 -16.20 12.11 -2.58
N GLN A 570 -15.16 11.40 -3.04
CA GLN A 570 -14.77 11.38 -4.45
C GLN A 570 -15.87 10.81 -5.36
N LEU A 571 -16.57 9.76 -4.92
CA LEU A 571 -17.68 9.18 -5.69
C LEU A 571 -18.84 10.18 -5.81
N SER A 572 -19.15 10.91 -4.73
CA SER A 572 -20.20 11.93 -4.72
C SER A 572 -19.88 13.08 -5.66
N ASP A 573 -18.62 13.54 -5.68
CA ASP A 573 -18.17 14.61 -6.57
C ASP A 573 -18.25 14.16 -8.05
N LEU A 574 -17.76 12.95 -8.36
CA LEU A 574 -17.82 12.38 -9.70
C LEU A 574 -19.26 12.24 -10.21
N ASP A 575 -20.18 11.82 -9.32
CA ASP A 575 -21.60 11.67 -9.66
C ASP A 575 -22.28 13.04 -9.85
N GLY A 576 -21.83 14.07 -9.13
CA GLY A 576 -22.21 15.47 -9.36
C GLY A 576 -21.72 16.01 -10.72
N ALA A 577 -20.46 15.76 -11.06
CA ALA A 577 -19.88 16.11 -12.35
C ALA A 577 -20.60 15.42 -13.51
N ARG A 578 -20.90 14.12 -13.38
CA ARG A 578 -21.68 13.35 -14.37
C ARG A 578 -23.05 13.95 -14.62
N ARG A 579 -23.77 14.37 -13.57
CA ARG A 579 -25.09 15.02 -13.71
C ARG A 579 -24.99 16.36 -14.42
N SER A 580 -23.96 17.14 -14.10
CA SER A 580 -23.71 18.44 -14.73
C SER A 580 -23.39 18.30 -16.21
N LEU A 581 -22.51 17.36 -16.58
CA LEU A 581 -22.22 17.03 -17.97
C LEU A 581 -23.46 16.55 -18.73
N ALA A 582 -24.27 15.66 -18.13
CA ALA A 582 -25.51 15.20 -18.75
C ALA A 582 -26.51 16.35 -18.99
N LYS A 583 -26.54 17.36 -18.12
CA LYS A 583 -27.36 18.57 -18.32
C LYS A 583 -26.82 19.41 -19.48
N ILE A 584 -25.50 19.59 -19.57
CA ILE A 584 -24.85 20.33 -20.67
C ILE A 584 -25.13 19.64 -22.00
N VAL A 585 -24.96 18.32 -22.08
CA VAL A 585 -25.27 17.54 -23.30
C VAL A 585 -26.71 17.77 -23.74
N ARG A 586 -27.69 17.69 -22.84
CA ARG A 586 -29.10 17.96 -23.18
C ARG A 586 -29.34 19.37 -23.71
N VAL A 587 -28.67 20.37 -23.15
CA VAL A 587 -28.80 21.77 -23.61
C VAL A 587 -28.18 21.93 -25.00
N ILE A 588 -27.03 21.30 -25.24
CA ILE A 588 -26.38 21.30 -26.56
C ILE A 588 -27.26 20.57 -27.58
N ASP A 589 -27.79 19.40 -27.25
CA ASP A 589 -28.67 18.62 -28.14
C ASP A 589 -29.93 19.40 -28.52
N ALA A 590 -30.56 20.07 -27.56
CA ALA A 590 -31.72 20.92 -27.83
C ALA A 590 -31.35 22.07 -28.78
N ARG A 591 -30.23 22.75 -28.53
CA ARG A 591 -29.76 23.84 -29.39
C ARG A 591 -29.38 23.35 -30.80
N MET A 592 -28.74 22.19 -30.92
CA MET A 592 -28.39 21.59 -32.21
C MET A 592 -29.65 21.26 -33.02
N LYS A 593 -30.71 20.74 -32.38
CA LYS A 593 -32.00 20.48 -33.03
C LYS A 593 -32.65 21.77 -33.54
N ASP A 594 -32.69 22.81 -32.71
CA ASP A 594 -33.24 24.11 -33.10
C ASP A 594 -32.44 24.74 -34.25
N ASP A 595 -31.11 24.70 -34.18
CA ASP A 595 -30.22 25.23 -35.23
C ASP A 595 -30.36 24.43 -36.53
N PHE A 596 -30.51 23.10 -36.45
CA PHE A 596 -30.75 22.24 -37.61
C PHE A 596 -32.07 22.56 -38.30
N VAL A 597 -33.17 22.64 -37.56
CA VAL A 597 -34.51 22.97 -38.11
C VAL A 597 -34.49 24.35 -38.77
N ARG A 598 -33.96 25.36 -38.07
CA ARG A 598 -33.85 26.73 -38.60
C ARG A 598 -33.05 26.76 -39.89
N THR A 599 -31.91 26.05 -39.93
CA THR A 599 -31.06 25.99 -41.12
C THR A 599 -31.75 25.23 -42.25
N PHE A 600 -32.37 24.08 -41.96
CA PHE A 600 -33.10 23.27 -42.93
C PHE A 600 -34.23 24.04 -43.61
N GLU A 601 -35.06 24.75 -42.83
CA GLU A 601 -36.14 25.59 -43.35
C GLU A 601 -35.61 26.72 -44.24
N ALA A 602 -34.52 27.36 -43.83
CA ALA A 602 -33.85 28.38 -44.63
C ALA A 602 -33.27 27.81 -45.94
N VAL A 603 -32.65 26.60 -45.92
CA VAL A 603 -32.13 25.95 -47.13
C VAL A 603 -33.29 25.60 -48.06
N ASN A 604 -34.37 25.02 -47.52
CA ASN A 604 -35.53 24.63 -48.30
C ASN A 604 -36.15 25.83 -49.03
N LYS A 605 -36.35 26.95 -48.31
CA LYS A 605 -36.85 28.20 -48.90
C LYS A 605 -35.94 28.72 -50.01
N ASN A 606 -34.63 28.82 -49.74
CA ASN A 606 -33.65 29.26 -50.73
C ASN A 606 -33.61 28.34 -51.96
N PHE A 607 -33.73 27.02 -51.74
CA PHE A 607 -33.71 26.03 -52.81
C PHE A 607 -34.93 26.16 -53.72
N SER A 608 -36.13 26.31 -53.16
CA SER A 608 -37.34 26.56 -53.94
C SER A 608 -37.24 27.84 -54.78
N GLU A 609 -36.72 28.93 -54.20
CA GLU A 609 -36.52 30.21 -54.91
C GLU A 609 -35.51 30.09 -56.06
N ILE A 610 -34.32 29.55 -55.80
CA ILE A 610 -33.24 29.43 -56.78
C ILE A 610 -33.64 28.46 -57.90
N PHE A 611 -34.31 27.36 -57.56
CA PHE A 611 -34.79 26.40 -58.55
C PHE A 611 -35.84 27.02 -59.48
N ALA A 612 -36.75 27.85 -58.96
CA ALA A 612 -37.76 28.53 -59.77
C ALA A 612 -37.14 29.54 -60.76
N VAL A 613 -36.02 30.18 -60.40
CA VAL A 613 -35.24 31.06 -61.29
C VAL A 613 -34.54 30.26 -62.39
N LEU A 614 -33.89 29.14 -62.03
CA LEU A 614 -33.19 28.27 -62.98
C LEU A 614 -34.13 27.43 -63.88
N PHE A 615 -35.38 27.21 -63.45
CA PHE A 615 -36.41 26.52 -64.21
C PHE A 615 -37.75 27.27 -64.13
N PRO A 616 -37.99 28.28 -65.00
CA PRO A 616 -39.22 29.07 -64.95
C PRO A 616 -40.47 28.19 -65.06
N GLY A 617 -41.28 28.10 -64.00
CA GLY A 617 -42.47 27.24 -63.92
C GLY A 617 -42.22 25.79 -63.47
N GLY A 618 -41.03 25.50 -62.94
CA GLY A 618 -40.75 24.30 -62.13
C GLY A 618 -40.80 24.59 -60.63
N SER A 619 -40.84 23.54 -59.81
CA SER A 619 -40.85 23.63 -58.34
C SER A 619 -39.91 22.59 -57.74
N ALA A 620 -39.24 22.93 -56.63
CA ALA A 620 -38.43 21.99 -55.89
C ALA A 620 -38.54 22.23 -54.39
N GLU A 621 -38.43 21.16 -53.61
CA GLU A 621 -38.53 21.16 -52.15
C GLU A 621 -37.62 20.09 -51.54
N LEU A 622 -37.22 20.32 -50.30
CA LEU A 622 -36.51 19.40 -49.43
C LEU A 622 -37.48 18.81 -48.41
N THR A 623 -37.46 17.50 -48.25
CA THR A 623 -38.28 16.79 -47.27
C THR A 623 -37.41 15.92 -46.38
N LEU A 624 -37.70 15.90 -45.07
CA LEU A 624 -37.06 14.98 -44.13
C LEU A 624 -37.69 13.59 -44.27
N VAL A 625 -36.87 12.55 -44.31
CA VAL A 625 -37.33 11.15 -44.43
C VAL A 625 -38.04 10.71 -43.14
N ASP A 626 -37.51 11.13 -42.00
CA ASP A 626 -38.10 10.95 -40.68
C ASP A 626 -38.08 12.29 -39.89
N PRO A 627 -39.23 12.96 -39.72
CA PRO A 627 -39.30 14.23 -38.97
C PRO A 627 -39.12 14.08 -37.46
N ASP A 628 -39.30 12.89 -36.88
CA ASP A 628 -39.24 12.67 -35.44
C ASP A 628 -37.82 12.35 -34.94
N ASP A 629 -36.91 11.94 -35.83
CA ASP A 629 -35.49 11.67 -35.55
C ASP A 629 -34.55 12.59 -36.35
N LEU A 630 -34.45 13.86 -35.93
CA LEU A 630 -33.60 14.86 -36.58
C LEU A 630 -32.09 14.51 -36.59
N GLU A 631 -31.64 13.56 -35.77
CA GLU A 631 -30.22 13.20 -35.66
C GLU A 631 -29.79 12.19 -36.72
N ASN A 632 -30.67 11.24 -37.06
CA ASN A 632 -30.38 10.18 -38.04
C ASN A 632 -31.20 10.28 -39.34
N THR A 633 -32.08 11.27 -39.46
CA THR A 633 -32.93 11.46 -40.63
C THR A 633 -32.12 11.85 -41.88
N GLY A 634 -32.54 11.31 -43.01
CA GLY A 634 -32.02 11.72 -44.31
C GLY A 634 -32.79 12.92 -44.87
N VAL A 635 -32.14 13.68 -45.75
CA VAL A 635 -32.79 14.73 -46.55
C VAL A 635 -33.06 14.18 -47.95
N GLU A 636 -34.34 14.18 -48.34
CA GLU A 636 -34.77 13.82 -49.70
C GLU A 636 -35.03 15.08 -50.51
N VAL A 637 -34.55 15.09 -51.76
CA VAL A 637 -34.66 16.24 -52.66
C VAL A 637 -35.69 15.94 -53.75
N THR A 638 -36.77 16.72 -53.77
CA THR A 638 -37.83 16.61 -54.76
C THR A 638 -37.73 17.77 -55.73
N ALA A 639 -37.57 17.50 -57.04
CA ALA A 639 -37.41 18.52 -58.06
C ALA A 639 -38.31 18.25 -59.28
N GLN A 640 -39.07 19.26 -59.69
CA GLN A 640 -40.07 19.17 -60.74
C GLN A 640 -39.84 20.21 -61.84
N PRO A 641 -39.18 19.85 -62.97
CA PRO A 641 -39.06 20.71 -64.14
C PRO A 641 -40.40 20.88 -64.89
N ARG A 642 -40.53 21.93 -65.71
CA ARG A 642 -41.76 22.24 -66.47
C ARG A 642 -42.35 21.02 -67.18
N GLY A 643 -43.58 20.66 -66.81
CA GLY A 643 -44.39 19.66 -67.52
C GLY A 643 -44.10 18.19 -67.21
N LYS A 644 -43.22 17.86 -66.24
CA LYS A 644 -42.98 16.47 -65.81
C LYS A 644 -43.05 16.34 -64.29
N ARG A 645 -43.74 15.32 -63.80
CA ARG A 645 -43.83 15.01 -62.35
C ARG A 645 -42.81 13.92 -62.04
N ILE A 646 -41.57 14.30 -61.70
CA ILE A 646 -40.49 13.35 -61.42
C ILE A 646 -40.23 13.35 -59.91
N THR A 647 -40.48 12.21 -59.26
CA THR A 647 -40.32 12.04 -57.80
C THR A 647 -38.97 11.44 -57.39
N LYS A 648 -38.15 10.95 -58.34
CA LYS A 648 -36.83 10.38 -58.03
C LYS A 648 -35.75 10.95 -58.96
N MET A 649 -34.69 11.51 -58.36
CA MET A 649 -33.51 12.09 -59.02
C MET A 649 -32.91 11.20 -60.13
N MET A 650 -33.04 9.87 -60.04
CA MET A 650 -32.53 8.94 -61.05
C MET A 650 -33.12 9.14 -62.46
N LEU A 651 -34.34 9.68 -62.56
CA LEU A 651 -35.11 9.81 -63.82
C LEU A 651 -34.91 11.14 -64.57
N MET A 652 -34.06 12.04 -64.07
CA MET A 652 -33.77 13.34 -64.70
C MET A 652 -32.69 13.23 -65.80
N SER A 653 -32.64 14.19 -66.74
CA SER A 653 -31.55 14.30 -67.72
C SER A 653 -30.22 14.66 -67.04
N GLY A 654 -29.07 14.27 -67.59
CA GLY A 654 -27.74 14.57 -67.01
C GLY A 654 -27.50 16.06 -66.75
N GLY A 655 -27.93 16.93 -67.68
CA GLY A 655 -27.87 18.38 -67.49
C GLY A 655 -28.86 18.92 -66.46
N GLU A 656 -30.05 18.32 -66.34
CA GLU A 656 -31.05 18.72 -65.34
C GLU A 656 -30.62 18.31 -63.92
N LYS A 657 -30.00 17.13 -63.76
CA LYS A 657 -29.41 16.69 -62.48
C LYS A 657 -28.31 17.64 -62.03
N SER A 658 -27.42 18.01 -62.95
CA SER A 658 -26.31 18.92 -62.67
C SER A 658 -26.80 20.30 -62.25
N LEU A 659 -27.81 20.84 -62.94
CA LEU A 659 -28.39 22.15 -62.59
C LEU A 659 -29.19 22.11 -61.28
N THR A 660 -29.86 21.00 -60.97
CA THR A 660 -30.58 20.81 -59.69
C THR A 660 -29.61 20.70 -58.52
N ALA A 661 -28.49 20.00 -58.70
CA ALA A 661 -27.43 19.90 -57.71
C ALA A 661 -26.76 21.26 -57.47
N LEU A 662 -26.49 22.03 -58.54
CA LEU A 662 -26.00 23.41 -58.43
C LEU A 662 -26.99 24.31 -57.70
N ALA A 663 -28.30 24.20 -57.99
CA ALA A 663 -29.33 24.95 -57.29
C ALA A 663 -29.35 24.65 -55.78
N LEU A 664 -29.18 23.39 -55.39
CA LEU A 664 -29.08 22.98 -53.98
C LEU A 664 -27.81 23.52 -53.32
N LEU A 665 -26.67 23.44 -54.00
CA LEU A 665 -25.41 24.00 -53.50
C LEU A 665 -25.53 25.50 -53.27
N PHE A 666 -26.06 26.25 -54.24
CA PHE A 666 -26.30 27.68 -54.08
C PHE A 666 -27.30 27.99 -52.97
N ALA A 667 -28.32 27.16 -52.76
CA ALA A 667 -29.28 27.34 -51.66
C ALA A 667 -28.64 27.15 -50.28
N VAL A 668 -27.75 26.17 -50.15
CA VAL A 668 -26.97 25.95 -48.93
C VAL A 668 -26.00 27.09 -48.69
N TYR A 669 -25.26 27.51 -49.72
CA TYR A 669 -24.28 28.59 -49.59
C TYR A 669 -24.93 29.97 -49.41
N ARG A 670 -26.18 30.18 -49.84
CA ARG A 670 -26.90 31.45 -49.59
C ARG A 670 -27.16 31.72 -48.10
N ILE A 671 -27.12 30.69 -47.25
CA ILE A 671 -27.28 30.85 -45.78
C ILE A 671 -25.98 31.28 -45.11
N ARG A 672 -24.83 30.93 -45.70
CA ARG A 672 -23.51 31.35 -45.21
C ARG A 672 -22.82 32.14 -46.29
N THR A 673 -22.83 33.46 -46.16
CA THR A 673 -22.07 34.38 -47.03
C THR A 673 -20.61 33.94 -47.07
N THR A 674 -20.24 33.21 -48.12
CA THR A 674 -18.87 32.80 -48.36
C THR A 674 -18.21 33.87 -49.22
N PRO A 675 -16.98 34.30 -48.89
CA PRO A 675 -16.35 35.45 -49.54
C PRO A 675 -16.09 35.22 -51.05
N PHE A 676 -15.94 33.97 -51.47
CA PHE A 676 -15.76 33.62 -52.89
C PHE A 676 -16.24 32.18 -53.20
N TYR A 677 -16.67 31.95 -54.44
CA TYR A 677 -16.92 30.62 -54.99
C TYR A 677 -15.87 30.26 -56.05
N ILE A 678 -15.46 28.99 -56.06
CA ILE A 678 -14.65 28.41 -57.14
C ILE A 678 -15.51 27.38 -57.87
N LEU A 679 -15.73 27.59 -59.16
CA LEU A 679 -16.50 26.72 -60.03
C LEU A 679 -15.56 26.16 -61.10
N ASP A 680 -15.28 24.87 -61.05
CA ASP A 680 -14.38 24.20 -61.97
C ASP A 680 -15.16 23.29 -62.94
N GLU A 681 -15.23 23.71 -64.21
CA GLU A 681 -15.93 23.03 -65.32
C GLU A 681 -17.37 22.57 -65.00
N VAL A 682 -18.07 23.27 -64.11
CA VAL A 682 -19.42 22.92 -63.64
C VAL A 682 -20.45 22.92 -64.77
N GLU A 683 -20.15 23.60 -65.85
CA GLU A 683 -20.98 23.76 -67.03
C GLU A 683 -20.71 22.75 -68.15
N ALA A 684 -19.72 21.86 -68.00
CA ALA A 684 -19.33 20.89 -69.02
C ALA A 684 -20.46 19.91 -69.42
N ALA A 685 -21.39 19.64 -68.50
CA ALA A 685 -22.54 18.76 -68.71
C ALA A 685 -23.85 19.50 -69.06
N LEU A 686 -23.81 20.83 -69.23
CA LEU A 686 -24.98 21.67 -69.52
C LEU A 686 -25.12 21.91 -71.03
N ASP A 687 -26.36 21.93 -71.50
CA ASP A 687 -26.69 22.36 -72.86
C ASP A 687 -26.72 23.90 -72.97
N ASP A 688 -26.70 24.42 -74.19
CA ASP A 688 -26.71 25.86 -74.48
C ASP A 688 -27.86 26.63 -73.78
N SER A 689 -28.99 25.96 -73.52
CA SER A 689 -30.16 26.52 -72.84
C SER A 689 -29.95 26.63 -71.33
N ASN A 690 -29.51 25.56 -70.68
CA ASN A 690 -29.28 25.54 -69.24
C ASN A 690 -28.02 26.33 -68.86
N LEU A 691 -27.01 26.37 -69.73
CA LEU A 691 -25.84 27.22 -69.58
C LEU A 691 -26.26 28.70 -69.43
N ARG A 692 -27.12 29.20 -70.34
CA ARG A 692 -27.64 30.58 -70.23
C ARG A 692 -28.35 30.84 -68.91
N ARG A 693 -29.09 29.87 -68.37
CA ARG A 693 -29.79 30.01 -67.08
C ARG A 693 -28.82 30.07 -65.91
N LEU A 694 -27.79 29.22 -65.93
CA LEU A 694 -26.73 29.25 -64.93
C LEU A 694 -25.98 30.59 -64.97
N THR A 695 -25.59 31.05 -66.16
CA THR A 695 -24.92 32.33 -66.38
C THR A 695 -25.75 33.51 -65.87
N MET A 696 -27.05 33.55 -66.17
CA MET A 696 -27.96 34.60 -65.65
C MET A 696 -28.06 34.59 -64.13
N TYR A 697 -28.10 33.42 -63.50
CA TYR A 697 -28.14 33.33 -62.05
C TYR A 697 -26.81 33.76 -61.41
N LEU A 698 -25.68 33.36 -61.98
CA LEU A 698 -24.35 33.79 -61.53
C LEU A 698 -24.16 35.32 -61.62
N ASP A 699 -24.72 35.95 -62.65
CA ASP A 699 -24.72 37.41 -62.78
C ASP A 699 -25.45 38.10 -61.60
N THR A 700 -26.54 37.50 -61.08
CA THR A 700 -27.23 38.03 -59.88
C THR A 700 -26.41 37.90 -58.59
N LEU A 701 -25.47 36.94 -58.53
CA LEU A 701 -24.58 36.77 -57.38
C LEU A 701 -23.32 37.63 -57.46
N ARG A 702 -22.97 38.12 -58.66
CA ARG A 702 -21.75 38.90 -58.93
C ARG A 702 -21.58 40.13 -58.02
N ASP A 703 -22.68 40.78 -57.66
CA ASP A 703 -22.66 41.99 -56.82
C ASP A 703 -22.41 41.71 -55.33
N THR A 704 -22.57 40.46 -54.90
CA THR A 704 -22.54 40.07 -53.48
C THR A 704 -21.47 39.04 -53.15
N THR A 705 -20.92 38.32 -54.15
CA THR A 705 -19.93 37.27 -53.93
C THR A 705 -18.91 37.21 -55.07
N GLN A 706 -17.63 37.02 -54.74
CA GLN A 706 -16.60 36.85 -55.76
C GLN A 706 -16.70 35.47 -56.42
N LEU A 707 -16.76 35.44 -57.76
CA LEU A 707 -16.86 34.20 -58.54
C LEU A 707 -15.55 33.93 -59.29
N ILE A 708 -14.92 32.80 -59.03
CA ILE A 708 -13.76 32.29 -59.78
C ILE A 708 -14.24 31.09 -60.59
N MET A 709 -14.29 31.23 -61.91
CA MET A 709 -14.71 30.16 -62.81
C MET A 709 -13.56 29.65 -63.67
N ILE A 710 -13.36 28.34 -63.68
CA ILE A 710 -12.46 27.64 -64.58
C ILE A 710 -13.33 26.98 -65.64
N THR A 711 -13.21 27.47 -66.88
CA THR A 711 -14.07 27.07 -67.99
C THR A 711 -13.29 27.04 -69.30
N HIS A 712 -13.68 26.17 -70.22
CA HIS A 712 -13.28 26.22 -71.63
C HIS A 712 -14.43 26.72 -72.53
N GLN A 713 -15.60 27.04 -71.96
CA GLN A 713 -16.77 27.48 -72.71
C GLN A 713 -16.73 28.99 -72.98
N ARG A 714 -16.72 29.34 -74.27
CA ARG A 714 -16.65 30.74 -74.73
C ARG A 714 -17.76 31.63 -74.14
N ARG A 715 -19.00 31.15 -74.07
CA ARG A 715 -20.14 31.92 -73.52
C ARG A 715 -19.97 32.28 -72.04
N THR A 716 -19.32 31.41 -71.27
CA THR A 716 -19.02 31.64 -69.84
C THR A 716 -17.89 32.65 -69.68
N MET A 717 -16.87 32.57 -70.54
CA MET A 717 -15.76 33.55 -70.58
C MET A 717 -16.23 34.97 -70.94
N GLU A 718 -17.24 35.10 -71.79
CA GLU A 718 -17.79 36.40 -72.23
C GLU A 718 -18.47 37.19 -71.10
N MET A 719 -18.89 36.54 -70.01
CA MET A 719 -19.49 37.20 -68.84
C MET A 719 -18.44 37.67 -67.81
N ALA A 720 -17.19 37.19 -67.90
CA ALA A 720 -16.19 37.42 -66.87
C ALA A 720 -15.62 38.86 -66.92
N ASP A 721 -15.46 39.48 -65.75
CA ASP A 721 -14.77 40.78 -65.61
C ASP A 721 -13.29 40.71 -65.97
N MET A 722 -12.65 39.60 -65.58
CA MET A 722 -11.23 39.34 -65.77
C MET A 722 -11.02 37.88 -66.17
N LEU A 723 -10.23 37.66 -67.20
CA LEU A 723 -9.81 36.34 -67.64
C LEU A 723 -8.38 36.07 -67.21
N PHE A 724 -8.15 34.90 -66.62
CA PHE A 724 -6.82 34.39 -66.31
C PHE A 724 -6.53 33.19 -67.23
N GLY A 725 -5.67 33.41 -68.23
CA GLY A 725 -5.19 32.39 -69.13
C GLY A 725 -4.01 31.64 -68.53
N VAL A 726 -4.11 30.32 -68.43
CA VAL A 726 -3.03 29.45 -67.96
C VAL A 726 -2.39 28.78 -69.17
N SER A 727 -1.10 28.99 -69.39
CA SER A 727 -0.35 28.33 -70.46
C SER A 727 0.80 27.50 -69.90
N MET A 728 0.97 26.29 -70.41
CA MET A 728 2.01 25.36 -70.00
C MET A 728 3.14 25.42 -71.02
N GLN A 729 4.36 25.76 -70.56
CA GLN A 729 5.55 25.71 -71.41
C GLN A 729 6.09 24.28 -71.49
N ALA A 730 6.96 24.00 -72.47
CA ALA A 730 7.47 22.65 -72.76
C ALA A 730 8.18 21.96 -71.57
N ASP A 731 8.62 22.72 -70.56
CA ASP A 731 9.33 22.23 -69.38
C ASP A 731 8.41 21.91 -68.17
N GLY A 732 7.09 21.88 -68.35
CA GLY A 732 6.13 21.56 -67.28
C GLY A 732 5.92 22.68 -66.25
N VAL A 733 6.44 23.88 -66.51
CA VAL A 733 6.19 25.09 -65.70
C VAL A 733 4.98 25.83 -66.25
N THR A 734 4.01 26.08 -65.38
CA THR A 734 2.76 26.78 -65.69
C THR A 734 2.92 28.28 -65.48
N LYS A 735 2.56 29.10 -66.48
CA LYS A 735 2.54 30.57 -66.39
C LYS A 735 1.12 31.11 -66.52
N VAL A 736 0.76 32.03 -65.62
CA VAL A 736 -0.56 32.67 -65.60
C VAL A 736 -0.45 34.06 -66.25
N VAL A 737 -1.38 34.36 -67.15
CA VAL A 737 -1.54 35.66 -67.82
C VAL A 737 -2.94 36.18 -67.49
N SER A 738 -3.07 37.44 -67.05
CA SER A 738 -4.36 38.05 -66.74
C SER A 738 -4.75 39.13 -67.76
N GLN A 739 -6.03 39.22 -68.09
CA GLN A 739 -6.59 40.21 -69.01
C GLN A 739 -7.97 40.69 -68.51
N LYS A 740 -8.17 42.01 -68.40
CA LYS A 740 -9.50 42.60 -68.12
C LYS A 740 -10.32 42.72 -69.40
N LEU A 741 -11.57 42.27 -69.39
CA LEU A 741 -12.40 42.18 -70.60
C LEU A 741 -12.81 43.57 -71.16
N GLU A 742 -12.93 44.59 -70.29
CA GLU A 742 -13.18 46.00 -70.69
C GLU A 742 -12.16 46.55 -71.70
N ASN A 743 -10.93 46.02 -71.71
CA ASN A 743 -9.87 46.40 -72.65
C ASN A 743 -9.72 45.43 -73.84
N ALA A 744 -10.36 44.26 -73.82
CA ALA A 744 -10.24 43.27 -74.88
C ALA A 744 -11.11 43.60 -76.10
N LEU A 745 -12.31 44.17 -75.89
CA LEU A 745 -13.18 44.64 -76.98
C LEU A 745 -12.59 45.83 -77.77
N ARG A 746 -11.68 46.60 -77.16
CA ARG A 746 -10.93 47.68 -77.84
C ARG A 746 -9.78 47.18 -78.74
N HIS A 747 -9.38 45.92 -78.59
CA HIS A 747 -8.28 45.32 -79.34
C HIS A 747 -8.73 44.14 -80.21
N ALA A 748 -10.04 43.93 -80.35
CA ALA A 748 -10.64 42.86 -81.14
C ALA A 748 -11.50 43.37 -82.32
N GLU A 749 -11.39 44.66 -82.69
CA GLU A 749 -11.72 45.18 -84.03
C GLU A 749 -10.47 45.23 -84.91
#